data_AF-A0A9P8MMA3-F1
#
_entry.id   AF-A0A9P8MMA3-F1
#
_cell.length_a   1.000
_cell.length_b   1.000
_cell.length_c   1.000
_cell.angle_alpha   90.00
_cell.angle_beta   90.00
_cell.angle_gamma   90.00
#
_symmetry.space_group_name_H-M   'P 1'
#
loop_
_entity.id
_entity.type
_entity.pdbx_description
1 polymer ?
#
loop_
_entity_poly.entity_id
_entity_poly.type
_entity_poly.pdbx_seq_one_letter_code
_entity_poly.pdbx_strand_id
1 'polypeptide(L)'
;MTYVRRSPCLMTDQRRPVATRDILWLTINNITVVNFYRQPHYDEALEMLLQWTTPGRCLVAGDFNAKHSSWQTGRLDGRGDDIAFWASENGLNLLNPADVPTNPHGNTIDLAFSNIPLSEAVVEEHLATSSDHFTLSVTLADLAPASVPLGKVRLTSDDELARFAEMVDSGATAIPAAASSPQELDSWRARSAPWWTEECALAAAEYRAIRRVYPLGFNREVQLAKRDFQKVVRRAKRHYWRNLIDSFTDSASVFKAVRWLRSPGAFQPPPLQVGDVVYETQLDKANALRRATLERRTADDDIPDPWIPVDTTKTVPSRNSITVQMLKAVWHIIGSHVQRLYEGCLTIGHHPKPFREAEVVMITKPGRRNLSTPRAWRPISLLSCLGKGLERLIARRLAWASVHYGVLHSQQAGALPKRSAVDLVAALLHDIEEAFARGQVATLILRLRKPKGRFGYADDTGIWLDSTLSFKTHVEKWTAKAQVVAYHLKSLANTKHGPLPGAVRRAVRACIEPVLLHGTEAWYPGLTSPRWTQPAKEGPSGIQQLIRKMNKSLHTSIRAILPVWRTTPINALHRESGIPPVIQLLEGRRMRFAARLKSLDEAHPLAKRTVRPKPPVIHSDQLLPCSRRPILLPRRFGDDQALPLQTAPKDQSAADFRIWLRSVPPHTLVVYSDGSLSSDAAVGFDAEAKGALEGLRAALSLPRSQRVVVCLDNIAAATCLRGMPADSSQDVFLEFQALATAHGATEVRWIPGHTSIPGNEQADALAKAGTSPEPAGAVPTLAYLRRAAGQQPKVQLKPGGKPLHPNSTSHCT
;
A
#
# COMPACT_ATOMS: atom_id res chain seq x y z
N MET A 1 -30.94 21.47 13.44
CA MET A 1 -29.68 20.85 12.94
C MET A 1 -28.55 21.23 13.88
N THR A 2 -27.71 20.29 14.33
CA THR A 2 -26.63 20.59 15.31
C THR A 2 -25.27 20.15 14.77
N TYR A 3 -24.24 20.98 14.94
CA TYR A 3 -22.88 20.72 14.49
C TYR A 3 -21.89 20.92 15.64
N VAL A 4 -20.89 20.04 15.73
CA VAL A 4 -19.76 20.19 16.67
C VAL A 4 -18.45 20.29 15.88
N ARG A 5 -17.68 21.35 16.15
CA ARG A 5 -16.36 21.55 15.56
C ARG A 5 -15.36 20.57 16.16
N ARG A 6 -14.80 19.69 15.32
CA ARG A 6 -13.80 18.70 15.76
C ARG A 6 -12.56 19.38 16.37
N SER A 7 -12.23 18.97 17.58
CA SER A 7 -11.00 19.34 18.31
C SER A 7 -10.46 18.11 19.06
N PRO A 8 -9.13 17.94 19.21
CA PRO A 8 -8.54 16.83 19.97
C PRO A 8 -8.98 16.76 21.44
N CYS A 9 -9.38 17.90 22.01
CA CYS A 9 -9.84 18.01 23.40
C CYS A 9 -11.34 17.78 23.60
N LEU A 10 -12.11 17.48 22.53
CA LEU A 10 -13.56 17.29 22.59
C LEU A 10 -13.94 15.84 22.25
N MET A 11 -14.52 15.13 23.22
CA MET A 11 -15.19 13.85 23.02
C MET A 11 -16.70 14.09 22.92
N THR A 12 -17.28 13.73 21.78
CA THR A 12 -18.69 13.99 21.46
C THR A 12 -19.43 12.69 21.20
N ASP A 13 -20.55 12.48 21.86
CA ASP A 13 -21.49 11.39 21.58
C ASP A 13 -22.90 11.95 21.35
N GLN A 14 -23.69 11.31 20.51
CA GLN A 14 -25.08 11.68 20.30
C GLN A 14 -25.98 10.68 21.04
N ARG A 15 -26.87 11.19 21.89
CA ARG A 15 -27.89 10.39 22.58
C ARG A 15 -29.25 10.61 21.92
N ARG A 16 -30.07 9.57 21.91
CA ARG A 16 -31.48 9.62 21.48
C ARG A 16 -32.34 8.88 22.50
N PRO A 17 -32.54 9.46 23.70
CA PRO A 17 -33.42 8.87 24.70
C PRO A 17 -34.86 8.75 24.18
N VAL A 18 -35.28 9.65 23.27
CA VAL A 18 -36.59 9.61 22.61
C VAL A 18 -36.47 9.87 21.11
N ALA A 19 -37.34 9.25 20.32
CA ALA A 19 -37.34 9.32 18.86
C ALA A 19 -38.14 10.52 18.35
N THR A 20 -37.64 11.74 18.59
CA THR A 20 -38.21 12.98 18.04
C THR A 20 -37.22 13.71 17.15
N ARG A 21 -37.72 14.43 16.14
CA ARG A 21 -36.94 15.31 15.27
C ARG A 21 -36.65 16.67 15.93
N ASP A 22 -37.45 17.03 16.92
CA ASP A 22 -37.53 18.36 17.51
C ASP A 22 -36.63 18.50 18.75
N ILE A 23 -36.01 17.40 19.21
CA ILE A 23 -35.03 17.41 20.30
C ILE A 23 -33.81 16.57 19.93
N LEU A 24 -32.61 17.10 20.20
CA LEU A 24 -31.34 16.40 19.98
C LEU A 24 -30.44 16.47 21.22
N TRP A 25 -30.11 15.31 21.79
CA TRP A 25 -29.16 15.22 22.90
C TRP A 25 -27.75 14.90 22.42
N LEU A 26 -26.78 15.62 22.94
CA LEU A 26 -25.35 15.41 22.75
C LEU A 26 -24.67 15.30 24.11
N THR A 27 -23.67 14.45 24.23
CA THR A 27 -22.74 14.44 25.37
C THR A 27 -21.38 14.92 24.89
N ILE A 28 -20.89 16.03 25.43
CA ILE A 28 -19.60 16.63 25.09
C ILE A 28 -18.76 16.71 26.36
N ASN A 29 -17.66 15.96 26.47
CA ASN A 29 -16.79 15.94 27.66
C ASN A 29 -17.58 15.83 28.99
N ASN A 30 -18.54 14.90 29.06
CA ASN A 30 -19.46 14.69 30.19
C ASN A 30 -20.52 15.79 30.44
N ILE A 31 -20.65 16.78 29.56
CA ILE A 31 -21.76 17.76 29.56
C ILE A 31 -22.85 17.28 28.62
N THR A 32 -24.09 17.27 29.08
CA THR A 32 -25.25 16.98 28.23
C THR A 32 -25.77 18.27 27.59
N VAL A 33 -25.62 18.41 26.28
CA VAL A 33 -26.15 19.53 25.50
C VAL A 33 -27.41 19.08 24.75
N VAL A 34 -28.51 19.78 24.96
CA VAL A 34 -29.80 19.51 24.34
C VAL A 34 -30.15 20.66 23.42
N ASN A 35 -30.33 20.37 22.13
CA ASN A 35 -30.91 21.31 21.17
C ASN A 35 -32.42 21.04 21.10
N PHE A 36 -33.22 22.01 21.51
CA PHE A 36 -34.67 21.91 21.61
C PHE A 36 -35.36 22.83 20.61
N TYR A 37 -36.38 22.33 19.92
CA TYR A 37 -37.28 23.12 19.10
C TYR A 37 -38.71 22.79 19.51
N ARG A 38 -39.50 23.80 19.86
CA ARG A 38 -40.94 23.65 20.05
C ARG A 38 -41.67 24.25 18.88
N GLN A 39 -42.36 23.41 18.12
CA GLN A 39 -43.24 23.89 17.06
C GLN A 39 -44.47 24.58 17.69
N PRO A 40 -44.88 25.76 17.19
CA PRO A 40 -46.10 26.42 17.66
C PRO A 40 -47.33 25.51 17.56
N HIS A 41 -48.15 25.48 18.61
CA HIS A 41 -49.36 24.65 18.72
C HIS A 41 -49.15 23.13 18.73
N TYR A 42 -47.91 22.65 18.90
CA TYR A 42 -47.59 21.24 18.99
C TYR A 42 -46.67 20.94 20.17
N ASP A 43 -47.23 20.32 21.22
CA ASP A 43 -46.56 20.19 22.52
C ASP A 43 -45.88 18.84 22.76
N GLU A 44 -45.86 17.91 21.79
CA GLU A 44 -45.27 16.58 22.00
C GLU A 44 -43.80 16.65 22.46
N ALA A 45 -42.99 17.48 21.81
CA ALA A 45 -41.61 17.73 22.21
C ALA A 45 -41.51 18.38 23.59
N LEU A 46 -42.41 19.31 23.91
CA LEU A 46 -42.43 19.95 25.22
C LEU A 46 -42.74 18.94 26.32
N GLU A 47 -43.75 18.08 26.14
CA GLU A 47 -44.09 17.02 27.11
C GLU A 47 -42.90 16.07 27.36
N MET A 48 -42.17 15.69 26.30
CA MET A 48 -40.96 14.87 26.42
C MET A 48 -39.84 15.58 27.19
N LEU A 49 -39.70 16.90 27.02
CA LEU A 49 -38.71 17.69 27.75
C LEU A 49 -39.10 17.83 29.23
N LEU A 50 -40.38 18.11 29.53
CA LEU A 50 -40.89 18.27 30.89
C LEU A 50 -40.77 16.99 31.73
N GLN A 51 -40.94 15.82 31.10
CA GLN A 51 -40.78 14.51 31.75
C GLN A 51 -39.32 14.07 31.90
N TRP A 52 -38.37 14.80 31.31
CA TRP A 52 -36.96 14.41 31.29
C TRP A 52 -36.23 14.86 32.57
N THR A 53 -35.63 13.90 33.28
CA THR A 53 -34.77 14.18 34.43
C THR A 53 -33.40 14.68 33.98
N THR A 54 -33.05 15.92 34.34
CA THR A 54 -31.82 16.55 33.89
C THR A 54 -30.58 16.03 34.65
N PRO A 55 -29.43 15.82 33.96
CA PRO A 55 -28.18 15.43 34.61
C PRO A 55 -27.45 16.65 35.21
N GLY A 56 -26.58 16.42 36.20
CA GLY A 56 -25.91 17.48 36.96
C GLY A 56 -24.96 18.43 36.19
N ARG A 57 -24.68 18.17 34.91
CA ARG A 57 -23.99 19.12 34.00
C ARG A 57 -24.69 19.14 32.65
N CYS A 58 -25.59 20.10 32.47
CA CYS A 58 -26.48 20.18 31.33
C CYS A 58 -26.63 21.60 30.79
N LEU A 59 -26.75 21.70 29.47
CA LEU A 59 -27.19 22.89 28.75
C LEU A 59 -28.39 22.48 27.88
N VAL A 60 -29.51 23.15 28.04
CA VAL A 60 -30.70 23.00 27.18
C VAL A 60 -30.91 24.32 26.47
N ALA A 61 -30.83 24.34 25.15
CA ALA A 61 -30.95 25.56 24.37
C ALA A 61 -31.69 25.34 23.05
N GLY A 62 -32.34 26.38 22.55
CA GLY A 62 -32.98 26.39 21.24
C GLY A 62 -34.23 27.26 21.23
N ASP A 63 -35.14 27.00 20.30
CA ASP A 63 -36.34 27.82 20.11
C ASP A 63 -37.54 27.19 20.83
N PHE A 64 -37.98 27.84 21.91
CA PHE A 64 -39.05 27.37 22.77
C PHE A 64 -40.43 27.89 22.36
N ASN A 65 -40.51 28.91 21.49
CA ASN A 65 -41.77 29.55 21.10
C ASN A 65 -42.73 29.81 22.29
N ALA A 66 -42.19 30.28 23.42
CA ALA A 66 -42.90 30.48 24.69
C ALA A 66 -42.50 31.80 25.36
N LYS A 67 -43.42 32.40 26.12
CA LYS A 67 -43.25 33.69 26.80
C LYS A 67 -43.54 33.55 28.29
N HIS A 68 -42.63 34.06 29.10
CA HIS A 68 -42.75 34.13 30.55
C HIS A 68 -42.14 35.42 31.08
N SER A 69 -42.66 35.91 32.20
CA SER A 69 -42.23 37.17 32.83
C SER A 69 -40.75 37.19 33.23
N SER A 70 -40.12 36.02 33.39
CA SER A 70 -38.70 35.93 33.75
C SER A 70 -37.72 36.14 32.59
N TRP A 71 -38.18 36.15 31.32
CA TRP A 71 -37.32 36.44 30.16
C TRP A 71 -37.87 37.50 29.22
N GLN A 72 -39.18 37.76 29.23
CA GLN A 72 -39.80 38.83 28.44
C GLN A 72 -41.01 39.43 29.18
N THR A 73 -40.97 40.75 29.39
CA THR A 73 -42.08 41.53 29.96
C THR A 73 -43.25 41.59 28.99
N GLY A 74 -44.46 41.21 29.45
CA GLY A 74 -45.68 41.25 28.64
C GLY A 74 -46.62 40.09 28.90
N ARG A 75 -47.50 39.81 27.92
CA ARG A 75 -48.49 38.72 27.99
C ARG A 75 -47.79 37.35 27.92
N LEU A 76 -48.07 36.50 28.91
CA LEU A 76 -47.66 35.09 28.95
C LEU A 76 -48.30 34.33 27.79
N ASP A 77 -47.54 33.46 27.14
CA ASP A 77 -47.99 32.67 26.00
C ASP A 77 -47.15 31.39 25.84
N GLY A 78 -47.69 30.37 25.18
CA GLY A 78 -46.93 29.18 24.79
C GLY A 78 -46.42 28.30 25.94
N ARG A 79 -47.11 28.26 27.09
CA ARG A 79 -46.76 27.46 28.29
C ARG A 79 -45.41 27.82 28.92
N GLY A 80 -45.08 29.11 28.93
CA GLY A 80 -43.88 29.62 29.59
C GLY A 80 -43.79 29.29 31.09
N ASP A 81 -44.93 29.25 31.79
CA ASP A 81 -44.99 28.89 33.23
C ASP A 81 -44.49 27.45 33.47
N ASP A 82 -44.88 26.50 32.62
CA ASP A 82 -44.46 25.09 32.76
C ASP A 82 -42.96 24.92 32.51
N ILE A 83 -42.40 25.66 31.54
CA ILE A 83 -40.96 25.66 31.24
C ILE A 83 -40.17 26.28 32.39
N ALA A 84 -40.67 27.40 32.95
CA ALA A 84 -40.05 28.05 34.09
C ALA A 84 -40.08 27.16 35.34
N PHE A 85 -41.22 26.50 35.59
CA PHE A 85 -41.37 25.54 36.69
C PHE A 85 -40.43 24.34 36.51
N TRP A 86 -40.40 23.71 35.33
CA TRP A 86 -39.50 22.60 35.03
C TRP A 86 -38.03 22.97 35.18
N ALA A 87 -37.62 24.15 34.68
CA ALA A 87 -36.25 24.63 34.83
C ALA A 87 -35.89 24.81 36.31
N SER A 88 -36.80 25.39 37.11
CA SER A 88 -36.64 25.56 38.56
C SER A 88 -36.53 24.22 39.29
N GLU A 89 -37.41 23.25 39.01
CA GLU A 89 -37.37 21.93 39.64
C GLU A 89 -36.09 21.15 39.31
N ASN A 90 -35.52 21.38 38.13
CA ASN A 90 -34.30 20.74 37.66
C ASN A 90 -33.02 21.52 37.98
N GLY A 91 -33.13 22.64 38.71
CA GLY A 91 -31.98 23.49 39.08
C GLY A 91 -31.27 24.11 37.86
N LEU A 92 -31.99 24.33 36.76
CA LEU A 92 -31.48 24.99 35.57
C LEU A 92 -31.71 26.50 35.65
N ASN A 93 -30.63 27.29 35.56
CA ASN A 93 -30.71 28.74 35.50
C ASN A 93 -30.93 29.20 34.06
N LEU A 94 -31.82 30.17 33.87
CA LEU A 94 -31.94 30.89 32.60
C LEU A 94 -30.67 31.71 32.36
N LEU A 95 -30.05 31.53 31.20
CA LEU A 95 -28.81 32.22 30.81
C LEU A 95 -29.06 33.48 29.99
N ASN A 96 -30.26 33.61 29.41
CA ASN A 96 -30.62 34.75 28.58
C ASN A 96 -30.72 36.04 29.41
N PRO A 97 -30.24 37.18 28.89
CA PRO A 97 -30.54 38.47 29.48
C PRO A 97 -32.04 38.79 29.33
N ALA A 98 -32.67 39.21 30.44
CA ALA A 98 -34.09 39.56 30.46
C ALA A 98 -34.40 40.74 29.53
N ASP A 99 -35.55 40.66 28.86
CA ASP A 99 -36.06 41.70 27.93
C ASP A 99 -35.17 41.99 26.72
N VAL A 100 -34.18 41.13 26.43
CA VAL A 100 -33.37 41.24 25.22
C VAL A 100 -33.98 40.35 24.13
N PRO A 101 -34.41 40.92 22.98
CA PRO A 101 -35.06 40.17 21.93
C PRO A 101 -34.08 39.22 21.24
N THR A 102 -34.52 38.00 20.93
CA THR A 102 -33.76 37.01 20.15
C THR A 102 -34.18 36.96 18.69
N ASN A 103 -35.13 37.81 18.29
CA ASN A 103 -35.50 38.01 16.89
C ASN A 103 -35.79 39.49 16.56
N PRO A 104 -35.81 39.86 15.27
CA PRO A 104 -36.13 41.23 14.83
C PRO A 104 -37.56 41.69 15.17
N HIS A 105 -38.44 40.78 15.59
CA HIS A 105 -39.82 41.07 15.96
C HIS A 105 -40.00 41.48 17.43
N GLY A 106 -38.91 41.59 18.19
CA GLY A 106 -38.94 42.02 19.59
C GLY A 106 -39.35 40.92 20.58
N ASN A 107 -39.28 39.64 20.19
CA ASN A 107 -39.59 38.52 21.08
C ASN A 107 -38.33 37.78 21.54
N THR A 108 -38.37 37.22 22.74
CA THR A 108 -37.31 36.41 23.36
C THR A 108 -37.81 34.96 23.47
N ILE A 109 -37.65 34.21 22.38
CA ILE A 109 -38.16 32.83 22.24
C ILE A 109 -37.04 31.79 22.13
N ASP A 110 -35.82 32.24 21.82
CA ASP A 110 -34.63 31.39 21.79
C ASP A 110 -33.98 31.40 23.18
N LEU A 111 -34.20 30.35 23.96
CA LEU A 111 -33.79 30.29 25.37
C LEU A 111 -32.63 29.31 25.56
N ALA A 112 -31.79 29.59 26.55
CA ALA A 112 -30.73 28.72 27.04
C ALA A 112 -30.81 28.59 28.56
N PHE A 113 -30.85 27.35 29.03
CA PHE A 113 -30.93 26.97 30.44
C PHE A 113 -29.75 26.07 30.81
N SER A 114 -29.10 26.31 31.95
CA SER A 114 -27.99 25.45 32.40
C SER A 114 -27.86 25.39 33.92
N ASN A 115 -27.43 24.23 34.42
CA ASN A 115 -27.02 24.02 35.81
C ASN A 115 -25.48 24.07 35.98
N ILE A 116 -24.74 24.48 34.94
CA ILE A 116 -23.29 24.63 34.99
C ILE A 116 -22.96 26.01 35.57
N PRO A 117 -22.23 26.11 36.70
CA PRO A 117 -21.87 27.39 37.31
C PRO A 117 -21.14 28.30 36.33
N LEU A 118 -21.36 29.61 36.45
CA LEU A 118 -20.70 30.65 35.64
C LEU A 118 -20.93 30.53 34.12
N SER A 119 -21.99 29.85 33.70
CA SER A 119 -22.41 29.87 32.29
C SER A 119 -23.13 31.18 31.98
N GLU A 120 -22.91 31.71 30.79
CA GLU A 120 -23.53 32.95 30.32
C GLU A 120 -24.03 32.78 28.88
N ALA A 121 -25.11 33.48 28.53
CA ALA A 121 -25.57 33.59 27.15
C ALA A 121 -25.63 35.06 26.73
N VAL A 122 -25.11 35.33 25.54
CA VAL A 122 -25.11 36.66 24.92
C VAL A 122 -25.81 36.58 23.57
N VAL A 123 -26.71 37.52 23.32
CA VAL A 123 -27.36 37.67 22.01
C VAL A 123 -26.39 38.41 21.08
N GLU A 124 -25.87 37.70 20.10
CA GLU A 124 -24.88 38.20 19.14
C GLU A 124 -25.58 38.59 17.83
N GLU A 125 -26.19 39.77 17.82
CA GLU A 125 -26.88 40.34 16.66
C GLU A 125 -25.96 40.38 15.42
N HIS A 126 -24.68 40.70 15.62
CA HIS A 126 -23.68 40.83 14.57
C HIS A 126 -23.29 39.51 13.86
N LEU A 127 -23.72 38.36 14.42
CA LEU A 127 -23.52 37.02 13.86
C LEU A 127 -24.74 36.48 13.10
N ALA A 128 -25.86 37.22 13.07
CA ALA A 128 -27.11 36.80 12.41
C ALA A 128 -26.90 36.37 10.95
N THR A 129 -27.25 35.13 10.62
CA THR A 129 -27.04 34.51 9.31
C THR A 129 -28.30 34.55 8.44
N SER A 130 -28.79 35.75 8.09
CA SER A 130 -30.00 35.94 7.26
C SER A 130 -31.27 35.20 7.75
N SER A 131 -31.28 34.77 9.02
CA SER A 131 -32.44 34.18 9.69
C SER A 131 -33.23 35.29 10.37
N ASP A 132 -34.51 35.03 10.54
CA ASP A 132 -35.43 35.73 11.45
C ASP A 132 -35.10 35.55 12.95
N HIS A 133 -34.01 34.87 13.31
CA HIS A 133 -33.50 34.76 14.69
C HIS A 133 -32.06 35.29 14.79
N PHE A 134 -31.73 35.93 15.90
CA PHE A 134 -30.38 36.35 16.28
C PHE A 134 -29.57 35.17 16.82
N THR A 135 -28.25 35.24 16.75
CA THR A 135 -27.39 34.14 17.22
C THR A 135 -27.24 34.21 18.74
N LEU A 136 -27.66 33.16 19.45
CA LEU A 136 -27.39 33.04 20.88
C LEU A 136 -26.03 32.36 21.11
N SER A 137 -25.05 33.11 21.64
CA SER A 137 -23.74 32.59 21.99
C SER A 137 -23.72 32.21 23.47
N VAL A 138 -23.49 30.92 23.77
CA VAL A 138 -23.44 30.41 25.13
C VAL A 138 -22.00 30.02 25.49
N THR A 139 -21.49 30.59 26.57
CA THR A 139 -20.19 30.25 27.14
C THR A 139 -20.39 29.35 28.36
N LEU A 140 -19.78 28.17 28.37
CA LEU A 140 -19.78 27.26 29.52
C LEU A 140 -18.42 27.32 30.23
N ALA A 141 -18.42 27.67 31.52
CA ALA A 141 -17.19 27.67 32.32
C ALA A 141 -16.73 26.23 32.65
N ASP A 142 -15.41 26.07 32.80
CA ASP A 142 -14.79 24.87 33.39
C ASP A 142 -14.89 23.56 32.56
N LEU A 143 -14.53 23.64 31.27
CA LEU A 143 -14.24 22.47 30.43
C LEU A 143 -12.84 21.93 30.78
N ALA A 144 -12.73 21.03 31.76
CA ALA A 144 -11.51 20.27 31.94
C ALA A 144 -11.14 19.58 30.60
N PRO A 145 -9.93 19.79 30.06
CA PRO A 145 -9.54 19.15 28.81
C PRO A 145 -9.51 17.64 29.00
N ALA A 146 -10.15 16.89 28.09
CA ALA A 146 -10.03 15.44 28.09
C ALA A 146 -8.54 15.04 27.98
N SER A 147 -8.12 14.03 28.75
CA SER A 147 -6.77 13.48 28.66
C SER A 147 -6.46 13.13 27.20
N VAL A 148 -5.45 13.76 26.63
CA VAL A 148 -5.09 13.58 25.22
C VAL A 148 -4.71 12.11 24.99
N PRO A 149 -5.37 11.37 24.09
CA PRO A 149 -4.82 10.09 23.66
C PRO A 149 -3.50 10.37 22.94
N LEU A 150 -2.40 9.73 23.38
CA LEU A 150 -1.07 9.88 22.78
C LEU A 150 -1.18 9.97 21.25
N GLY A 151 -0.85 11.14 20.71
CA GLY A 151 -1.04 11.44 19.29
C GLY A 151 -0.21 10.51 18.39
N LYS A 152 -0.77 10.17 17.22
CA LYS A 152 -0.02 9.45 16.17
C LYS A 152 1.08 10.36 15.62
N VAL A 153 2.32 10.18 16.08
CA VAL A 153 3.49 10.82 15.47
C VAL A 153 3.57 10.37 14.01
N ARG A 154 3.51 11.32 13.08
CA ARG A 154 3.65 11.07 11.64
C ARG A 154 4.87 11.83 11.14
N LEU A 155 5.96 11.13 10.94
CA LEU A 155 7.14 11.65 10.24
C LEU A 155 6.88 11.52 8.74
N THR A 156 6.90 12.64 8.00
CA THR A 156 6.51 12.65 6.58
C THR A 156 7.54 13.28 5.64
N SER A 157 8.52 14.01 6.17
CA SER A 157 9.63 14.58 5.40
C SER A 157 10.95 13.88 5.71
N ASP A 158 11.90 13.95 4.77
CA ASP A 158 13.23 13.38 4.94
C ASP A 158 14.01 14.08 6.06
N ASP A 159 13.80 15.38 6.26
CA ASP A 159 14.39 16.15 7.36
C ASP A 159 13.84 15.70 8.73
N GLU A 160 12.54 15.42 8.82
CA GLU A 160 11.91 14.84 10.04
C GLU A 160 12.42 13.43 10.32
N LEU A 161 12.71 12.63 9.28
CA LEU A 161 13.30 11.29 9.39
C LEU A 161 14.77 11.34 9.82
N ALA A 162 15.55 12.32 9.32
CA ALA A 162 16.94 12.54 9.71
C ALA A 162 17.03 12.94 11.19
N ARG A 163 16.23 13.91 11.63
CA ARG A 163 16.16 14.28 13.06
C ARG A 163 15.70 13.14 13.95
N PHE A 164 14.74 12.34 13.49
CA PHE A 164 14.35 11.13 14.21
C PHE A 164 15.50 10.12 14.29
N ALA A 165 16.28 9.95 13.22
CA ALA A 165 17.46 9.09 13.25
C ALA A 165 18.53 9.60 14.22
N GLU A 166 18.79 10.90 14.25
CA GLU A 166 19.71 11.52 15.24
C GLU A 166 19.22 11.32 16.68
N MET A 167 17.92 11.51 16.94
CA MET A 167 17.33 11.24 18.26
C MET A 167 17.40 9.76 18.65
N VAL A 168 17.23 8.85 17.68
CA VAL A 168 17.37 7.41 17.92
C VAL A 168 18.82 7.01 18.08
N ASP A 169 19.77 7.65 17.40
CA ASP A 169 21.21 7.40 17.57
C ASP A 169 21.66 7.84 18.96
N SER A 170 21.26 9.06 19.36
CA SER A 170 21.44 9.59 20.70
C SER A 170 20.76 8.69 21.76
N GLY A 171 19.55 8.18 21.48
CA GLY A 171 18.84 7.26 22.36
C GLY A 171 19.36 5.82 22.34
N ALA A 172 19.98 5.36 21.26
CA ALA A 172 20.52 4.00 21.10
C ALA A 172 21.80 3.81 21.91
N THR A 173 22.63 4.86 22.00
CA THR A 173 23.74 4.92 22.96
C THR A 173 23.25 4.86 24.42
N ALA A 174 21.97 5.17 24.66
CA ALA A 174 21.30 5.19 25.94
C ALA A 174 20.26 4.04 26.12
N ILE A 175 20.44 2.87 25.49
CA ILE A 175 19.67 1.64 25.80
C ILE A 175 20.46 0.76 26.79
N PRO A 176 20.12 0.73 28.10
CA PRO A 176 20.67 -0.20 29.08
C PRO A 176 19.61 -1.25 29.49
N ALA A 177 20.05 -2.32 30.16
CA ALA A 177 19.14 -3.22 30.86
C ALA A 177 18.36 -2.44 31.95
N ALA A 178 17.03 -2.34 31.78
CA ALA A 178 16.03 -1.74 32.68
C ALA A 178 15.80 -0.21 32.59
N ALA A 179 14.55 0.19 32.85
CA ALA A 179 13.93 1.47 32.49
C ALA A 179 13.53 2.32 33.70
N SER A 180 13.36 3.64 33.49
CA SER A 180 12.47 4.63 34.18
C SER A 180 12.83 6.03 33.65
N SER A 181 12.03 7.08 33.51
CA SER A 181 10.59 7.39 33.43
C SER A 181 10.50 8.89 32.99
N PRO A 182 9.38 9.39 32.45
CA PRO A 182 9.34 10.61 31.64
C PRO A 182 8.55 11.78 32.26
N GLN A 183 9.16 12.97 32.31
CA GLN A 183 8.45 14.26 32.44
C GLN A 183 9.13 15.34 31.57
N GLU A 184 8.27 16.14 30.92
CA GLU A 184 8.51 17.37 30.16
C GLU A 184 9.04 17.28 28.72
N LEU A 185 8.12 17.40 27.75
CA LEU A 185 8.34 18.16 26.51
C LEU A 185 7.02 18.29 25.72
N ASP A 186 6.36 19.45 25.84
CA ASP A 186 5.24 19.82 24.98
C ASP A 186 5.22 21.35 24.74
N SER A 187 5.47 21.76 23.50
CA SER A 187 4.87 22.98 22.90
C SER A 187 5.26 23.15 21.43
N TRP A 188 4.57 22.52 20.47
CA TRP A 188 4.62 22.99 19.07
C TRP A 188 3.25 23.06 18.41
N ARG A 189 3.08 24.21 17.74
CA ARG A 189 1.88 24.80 17.15
C ARG A 189 1.22 23.94 16.06
N ALA A 190 -0.11 24.05 15.97
CA ALA A 190 -0.91 23.54 14.87
C ALA A 190 -0.59 24.27 13.55
N ARG A 191 -0.28 23.50 12.49
CA ARG A 191 -0.10 24.04 11.12
C ARG A 191 -1.46 24.35 10.50
N SER A 192 -1.60 25.54 9.92
CA SER A 192 -2.69 25.89 9.00
C SER A 192 -2.63 25.05 7.71
N ALA A 193 -3.74 25.00 6.97
CA ALA A 193 -3.83 24.19 5.75
C ALA A 193 -2.66 24.47 4.79
N PRO A 194 -1.98 23.45 4.21
CA PRO A 194 -0.72 23.64 3.48
C PRO A 194 -0.80 24.50 2.20
N TRP A 195 -2.01 24.78 1.71
CA TRP A 195 -2.28 25.68 0.58
C TRP A 195 -2.57 27.13 1.03
N TRP A 196 -2.52 27.41 2.33
CA TRP A 196 -2.78 28.73 2.91
C TRP A 196 -1.50 29.57 2.88
N THR A 197 -1.45 30.55 1.99
CA THR A 197 -0.29 31.45 1.81
C THR A 197 -0.45 32.75 2.60
N GLU A 198 0.63 33.51 2.73
CA GLU A 198 0.61 34.86 3.32
C GLU A 198 -0.35 35.79 2.58
N GLU A 199 -0.43 35.69 1.25
CA GLU A 199 -1.46 36.39 0.45
C GLU A 199 -2.89 36.02 0.87
N CYS A 200 -3.16 34.74 1.20
CA CYS A 200 -4.47 34.35 1.73
C CYS A 200 -4.75 34.95 3.10
N ALA A 201 -3.72 35.11 3.93
CA ALA A 201 -3.84 35.72 5.26
C ALA A 201 -4.12 37.22 5.16
N LEU A 202 -3.41 37.93 4.29
CA LEU A 202 -3.60 39.36 4.02
C LEU A 202 -4.98 39.64 3.40
N ALA A 203 -5.37 38.90 2.36
CA ALA A 203 -6.69 39.05 1.74
C ALA A 203 -7.83 38.68 2.70
N ALA A 204 -7.61 37.74 3.63
CA ALA A 204 -8.57 37.44 4.69
C ALA A 204 -8.66 38.57 5.72
N ALA A 205 -7.53 39.17 6.11
CA ALA A 205 -7.48 40.29 7.05
C ALA A 205 -8.15 41.54 6.47
N GLU A 206 -7.90 41.85 5.20
CA GLU A 206 -8.50 42.96 4.46
C GLU A 206 -10.01 42.77 4.28
N TYR A 207 -10.45 41.57 3.87
CA TYR A 207 -11.88 41.22 3.85
C TYR A 207 -12.52 41.38 5.24
N ARG A 208 -11.85 40.96 6.31
CA ARG A 208 -12.32 41.13 7.69
C ARG A 208 -12.34 42.58 8.14
N ALA A 209 -11.44 43.43 7.66
CA ALA A 209 -11.42 44.86 7.97
C ALA A 209 -12.58 45.57 7.27
N ILE A 210 -12.76 45.35 5.96
CA ILE A 210 -13.85 45.94 5.17
C ILE A 210 -15.23 45.46 5.66
N ARG A 211 -15.34 44.19 6.05
CA ARG A 211 -16.56 43.66 6.68
C ARG A 211 -16.85 44.31 8.04
N ARG A 212 -15.83 44.68 8.81
CA ARG A 212 -16.01 45.39 10.10
C ARG A 212 -16.49 46.83 9.90
N VAL A 213 -16.13 47.47 8.78
CA VAL A 213 -16.55 48.85 8.44
C VAL A 213 -17.98 48.90 7.86
N TYR A 214 -18.43 47.85 7.16
CA TYR A 214 -19.78 47.81 6.54
C TYR A 214 -20.56 46.56 6.99
N PRO A 215 -21.25 46.61 8.14
CA PRO A 215 -21.81 45.44 8.82
C PRO A 215 -22.98 44.76 8.09
N LEU A 216 -23.68 45.50 7.22
CA LEU A 216 -24.90 45.05 6.53
C LEU A 216 -24.63 44.17 5.29
N GLY A 217 -23.37 43.92 4.91
CA GLY A 217 -22.99 42.84 3.97
C GLY A 217 -23.42 42.97 2.49
N PHE A 218 -24.30 43.90 2.14
CA PHE A 218 -24.77 44.14 0.76
C PHE A 218 -24.01 45.27 0.04
N ASN A 219 -23.08 45.95 0.70
CA ASN A 219 -22.27 46.98 0.06
C ASN A 219 -21.34 46.39 -1.01
N ARG A 220 -21.25 47.10 -2.15
CA ARG A 220 -20.43 46.73 -3.31
C ARG A 220 -18.98 46.43 -2.90
N GLU A 221 -18.44 47.18 -1.95
CA GLU A 221 -17.08 47.03 -1.43
C GLU A 221 -16.86 45.71 -0.67
N VAL A 222 -17.83 45.28 0.15
CA VAL A 222 -17.76 43.99 0.88
C VAL A 222 -17.83 42.81 -0.09
N GLN A 223 -18.66 42.92 -1.14
CA GLN A 223 -18.76 41.89 -2.19
C GLN A 223 -17.50 41.82 -3.05
N LEU A 224 -16.88 42.96 -3.37
CA LEU A 224 -15.59 43.02 -4.05
C LEU A 224 -14.48 42.40 -3.21
N ALA A 225 -14.35 42.79 -1.93
CA ALA A 225 -13.37 42.22 -1.01
C ALA A 225 -13.56 40.71 -0.80
N LYS A 226 -14.81 40.24 -0.66
CA LYS A 226 -15.15 38.81 -0.58
C LYS A 226 -14.75 38.07 -1.86
N ARG A 227 -15.08 38.63 -3.03
CA ARG A 227 -14.73 38.06 -4.34
C ARG A 227 -13.22 37.96 -4.50
N ASP A 228 -12.48 38.98 -4.09
CA ASP A 228 -11.04 39.05 -4.27
C ASP A 228 -10.32 38.13 -3.27
N PHE A 229 -10.76 38.05 -2.00
CA PHE A 229 -10.35 36.99 -1.06
C PHE A 229 -10.60 35.59 -1.63
N GLN A 230 -11.80 35.32 -2.16
CA GLN A 230 -12.12 34.03 -2.76
C GLN A 230 -11.27 33.74 -4.01
N LYS A 231 -10.95 34.75 -4.84
CA LYS A 231 -10.03 34.59 -5.97
C LYS A 231 -8.63 34.21 -5.50
N VAL A 232 -8.10 34.87 -4.46
CA VAL A 232 -6.79 34.57 -3.88
C VAL A 232 -6.77 33.15 -3.31
N VAL A 233 -7.79 32.75 -2.54
CA VAL A 233 -7.91 31.36 -2.03
C VAL A 233 -8.02 30.34 -3.16
N ARG A 234 -8.81 30.60 -4.20
CA ARG A 234 -8.92 29.71 -5.37
C ARG A 234 -7.61 29.67 -6.17
N ARG A 235 -6.85 30.77 -6.24
CA ARG A 235 -5.54 30.85 -6.88
C ARG A 235 -4.50 30.06 -6.07
N ALA A 236 -4.42 30.27 -4.76
CA ALA A 236 -3.52 29.56 -3.86
C ALA A 236 -3.80 28.05 -3.85
N LYS A 237 -5.07 27.64 -3.76
CA LYS A 237 -5.45 26.23 -3.92
C LYS A 237 -5.01 25.67 -5.28
N ARG A 238 -5.30 26.37 -6.39
CA ARG A 238 -4.91 25.91 -7.73
C ARG A 238 -3.39 25.86 -7.91
N HIS A 239 -2.65 26.80 -7.34
CA HIS A 239 -1.20 26.85 -7.43
C HIS A 239 -0.55 25.77 -6.57
N TYR A 240 -1.01 25.59 -5.33
CA TYR A 240 -0.60 24.47 -4.48
C TYR A 240 -0.85 23.12 -5.17
N TRP A 241 -2.04 22.93 -5.75
CA TRP A 241 -2.34 21.69 -6.48
C TRP A 241 -1.47 21.53 -7.73
N ARG A 242 -1.16 22.61 -8.46
CA ARG A 242 -0.20 22.56 -9.58
C ARG A 242 1.20 22.17 -9.10
N ASN A 243 1.77 22.88 -8.13
CA ASN A 243 3.11 22.62 -7.61
C ASN A 243 3.21 21.22 -6.99
N LEU A 244 2.18 20.77 -6.28
CA LEU A 244 2.12 19.41 -5.74
C LEU A 244 2.10 18.36 -6.86
N ILE A 245 1.29 18.58 -7.89
CA ILE A 245 1.20 17.68 -9.06
C ILE A 245 2.51 17.69 -9.88
N ASP A 246 3.16 18.84 -10.00
CA ASP A 246 4.43 19.01 -10.72
C ASP A 246 5.61 18.39 -9.93
N SER A 247 5.52 18.35 -8.61
CA SER A 247 6.49 17.68 -7.72
C SER A 247 6.41 16.15 -7.73
N PHE A 248 5.47 15.54 -8.49
CA PHE A 248 5.33 14.08 -8.54
C PHE A 248 6.46 13.40 -9.31
N THR A 249 7.53 13.05 -8.59
CA THR A 249 8.66 12.29 -9.11
C THR A 249 8.40 10.78 -9.10
N ASP A 250 7.46 10.29 -8.28
CA ASP A 250 7.25 8.87 -8.03
C ASP A 250 5.77 8.44 -8.11
N SER A 251 5.53 7.12 -8.18
CA SER A 251 4.19 6.56 -8.31
C SER A 251 3.37 6.60 -7.01
N ALA A 252 4.00 6.72 -5.83
CA ALA A 252 3.29 6.79 -4.56
C ALA A 252 2.60 8.14 -4.35
N SER A 253 3.22 9.23 -4.79
CA SER A 253 2.63 10.58 -4.74
C SER A 253 1.35 10.70 -5.59
N VAL A 254 1.33 10.06 -6.76
CA VAL A 254 0.12 9.97 -7.61
C VAL A 254 -1.00 9.18 -6.91
N PHE A 255 -0.67 8.10 -6.20
CA PHE A 255 -1.65 7.33 -5.42
C PHE A 255 -2.27 8.13 -4.28
N LYS A 256 -1.47 8.96 -3.60
CA LYS A 256 -1.94 9.85 -2.54
C LYS A 256 -2.98 10.84 -3.08
N ALA A 257 -2.75 11.40 -4.28
CA ALA A 257 -3.70 12.28 -4.97
C ALA A 257 -4.99 11.54 -5.40
N VAL A 258 -4.89 10.32 -5.95
CA VAL A 258 -6.06 9.49 -6.29
C VAL A 258 -6.90 9.16 -5.05
N ARG A 259 -6.26 8.93 -3.90
CA ARG A 259 -6.95 8.72 -2.62
C ARG A 259 -7.68 9.99 -2.13
N TRP A 260 -7.16 11.18 -2.41
CA TRP A 260 -7.83 12.44 -2.04
C TRP A 260 -9.02 12.75 -2.95
N LEU A 261 -8.94 12.41 -4.24
CA LEU A 261 -10.07 12.49 -5.18
C LEU A 261 -11.17 11.48 -4.86
N ARG A 262 -10.80 10.30 -4.35
CA ARG A 262 -11.73 9.38 -3.68
C ARG A 262 -12.03 9.91 -2.29
N SER A 263 -12.68 11.07 -2.18
CA SER A 263 -13.22 11.50 -0.89
C SER A 263 -14.14 10.39 -0.37
N PRO A 264 -13.77 9.68 0.71
CA PRO A 264 -14.78 8.92 1.43
C PRO A 264 -15.64 10.03 2.04
N GLY A 265 -16.93 10.10 1.68
CA GLY A 265 -17.87 10.83 2.54
C GLY A 265 -17.63 10.41 3.99
N ALA A 266 -17.84 11.32 4.95
CA ALA A 266 -17.69 11.00 6.37
C ALA A 266 -18.51 9.75 6.68
N PHE A 267 -17.85 8.60 6.78
CA PHE A 267 -18.51 7.32 6.89
C PHE A 267 -18.93 7.15 8.35
N GLN A 268 -20.22 7.34 8.60
CA GLN A 268 -20.85 6.96 9.86
C GLN A 268 -21.43 5.56 9.66
N PRO A 269 -20.92 4.54 10.37
CA PRO A 269 -21.45 3.19 10.23
C PRO A 269 -22.88 3.14 10.78
N PRO A 270 -23.85 2.54 10.05
CA PRO A 270 -25.21 2.39 10.53
C PRO A 270 -25.25 1.55 11.82
N PRO A 271 -26.34 1.61 12.61
CA PRO A 271 -26.55 0.72 13.75
C PRO A 271 -26.26 -0.74 13.39
N LEU A 272 -25.55 -1.44 14.28
CA LEU A 272 -25.14 -2.83 14.08
C LEU A 272 -26.16 -3.74 14.77
N GLN A 273 -26.74 -4.68 14.03
CA GLN A 273 -27.71 -5.64 14.53
C GLN A 273 -27.06 -7.03 14.65
N VAL A 274 -27.11 -7.61 15.86
CA VAL A 274 -26.65 -8.98 16.12
C VAL A 274 -27.78 -9.74 16.82
N GLY A 275 -28.50 -10.59 16.08
CA GLY A 275 -29.75 -11.17 16.57
C GLY A 275 -30.82 -10.07 16.69
N ASP A 276 -31.50 -10.02 17.83
CA ASP A 276 -32.54 -9.02 18.13
C ASP A 276 -32.00 -7.75 18.81
N VAL A 277 -30.68 -7.70 19.08
CA VAL A 277 -30.04 -6.55 19.75
C VAL A 277 -29.40 -5.61 18.74
N VAL A 278 -29.73 -4.32 18.87
CA VAL A 278 -29.19 -3.22 18.05
C VAL A 278 -28.16 -2.42 18.85
N TYR A 279 -26.95 -2.31 18.33
CA TYR A 279 -25.84 -1.59 18.93
C TYR A 279 -25.59 -0.28 18.17
N GLU A 280 -25.66 0.84 18.88
CA GLU A 280 -25.61 2.18 18.29
C GLU A 280 -24.30 2.93 18.57
N THR A 281 -23.76 2.79 19.79
CA THR A 281 -22.50 3.43 20.18
C THR A 281 -21.29 2.80 19.47
N GLN A 282 -20.22 3.57 19.28
CA GLN A 282 -19.01 3.04 18.62
C GLN A 282 -18.33 1.94 19.43
N LEU A 283 -18.33 2.06 20.77
CA LEU A 283 -17.74 1.08 21.67
C LEU A 283 -18.54 -0.23 21.65
N ASP A 284 -19.87 -0.14 21.70
CA ASP A 284 -20.72 -1.32 21.67
C ASP A 284 -20.72 -2.00 20.31
N LYS A 285 -20.69 -1.23 19.22
CA LYS A 285 -20.46 -1.76 17.86
C LYS A 285 -19.13 -2.50 17.78
N ALA A 286 -18.06 -1.94 18.35
CA ALA A 286 -16.74 -2.58 18.36
C ALA A 286 -16.75 -3.88 19.18
N ASN A 287 -17.37 -3.89 20.36
CA ASN A 287 -17.52 -5.06 21.20
C ASN A 287 -18.40 -6.13 20.54
N ALA A 288 -19.56 -5.75 20.00
CA ALA A 288 -20.45 -6.67 19.28
C ALA A 288 -19.76 -7.29 18.05
N LEU A 289 -18.98 -6.52 17.30
CA LEU A 289 -18.15 -7.05 16.22
C LEU A 289 -17.05 -7.98 16.76
N ARG A 290 -16.38 -7.63 17.86
CA ARG A 290 -15.37 -8.48 18.53
C ARG A 290 -15.98 -9.84 18.92
N ARG A 291 -17.11 -9.84 19.64
CA ARG A 291 -17.82 -11.05 20.02
C ARG A 291 -18.25 -11.88 18.80
N ALA A 292 -18.90 -11.23 17.84
CA ALA A 292 -19.47 -11.90 16.68
C ALA A 292 -18.43 -12.40 15.68
N THR A 293 -17.22 -11.85 15.63
CA THR A 293 -16.21 -12.18 14.60
C THR A 293 -14.92 -12.80 15.14
N LEU A 294 -14.53 -12.50 16.38
CA LEU A 294 -13.27 -12.96 16.99
C LEU A 294 -13.51 -13.99 18.09
N GLU A 295 -14.44 -13.74 19.03
CA GLU A 295 -14.73 -14.67 20.15
C GLU A 295 -15.52 -15.92 19.73
N ARG A 296 -15.96 -15.98 18.47
CA ARG A 296 -16.55 -17.16 17.85
C ARG A 296 -15.54 -18.31 17.61
N ARG A 297 -14.31 -18.15 18.07
CA ARG A 297 -13.17 -19.08 17.97
C ARG A 297 -12.50 -19.09 19.34
N THR A 298 -12.88 -20.05 20.16
CA THR A 298 -12.33 -20.27 21.51
C THR A 298 -11.10 -21.18 21.43
N ALA A 299 -10.30 -21.23 22.49
CA ALA A 299 -9.19 -22.18 22.58
C ALA A 299 -9.68 -23.65 22.55
N ASP A 300 -10.95 -23.90 22.92
CA ASP A 300 -11.58 -25.21 22.80
C ASP A 300 -11.94 -25.59 21.35
N ASP A 301 -11.92 -24.62 20.42
CA ASP A 301 -11.99 -24.86 18.96
C ASP A 301 -10.59 -25.13 18.34
N ASP A 302 -9.52 -25.02 19.14
CA ASP A 302 -8.17 -25.39 18.70
C ASP A 302 -8.03 -26.91 18.65
N ILE A 303 -7.21 -27.39 17.71
CA ILE A 303 -7.00 -28.83 17.52
C ILE A 303 -6.14 -29.32 18.71
N PRO A 304 -6.50 -30.43 19.39
CA PRO A 304 -5.76 -30.97 20.55
C PRO A 304 -4.28 -31.27 20.28
N ASP A 305 -3.90 -31.38 19.01
CA ASP A 305 -2.55 -31.68 18.54
C ASP A 305 -1.98 -30.48 17.73
N PRO A 306 -0.91 -29.82 18.22
CA PRO A 306 -0.31 -28.63 17.61
C PRO A 306 0.49 -28.87 16.31
N TRP A 307 0.60 -30.10 15.81
CA TRP A 307 1.44 -30.44 14.65
C TRP A 307 0.74 -30.47 13.28
N ILE A 308 -0.43 -29.85 13.15
CA ILE A 308 -1.11 -29.71 11.83
C ILE A 308 -0.72 -28.37 11.16
N PRO A 309 -0.11 -28.38 9.95
CA PRO A 309 0.43 -27.16 9.32
C PRO A 309 -0.65 -26.33 8.59
N VAL A 310 -0.80 -25.04 8.94
CA VAL A 310 -1.59 -24.07 8.15
C VAL A 310 -0.99 -22.64 8.17
N ASP A 311 -0.90 -22.06 6.97
CA ASP A 311 -0.29 -20.77 6.63
C ASP A 311 -1.11 -19.53 7.01
N THR A 312 -0.42 -18.48 7.46
CA THR A 312 -1.00 -17.16 7.75
C THR A 312 -0.72 -16.15 6.62
N THR A 313 -1.72 -15.30 6.31
CA THR A 313 -1.55 -14.21 5.32
C THR A 313 -1.86 -12.83 5.89
N LYS A 314 -0.79 -12.02 5.81
CA LYS A 314 -0.69 -10.57 5.60
C LYS A 314 -1.13 -9.61 6.72
N THR A 315 -0.16 -8.76 7.00
CA THR A 315 0.00 -7.85 8.12
C THR A 315 -0.02 -6.39 7.68
N VAL A 316 -0.74 -5.53 8.40
CA VAL A 316 -0.79 -4.05 8.25
C VAL A 316 -0.50 -3.41 9.64
N PRO A 317 0.25 -2.29 9.77
CA PRO A 317 1.01 -1.87 10.98
C PRO A 317 0.21 -1.64 12.27
N SER A 318 0.80 -1.98 13.43
CA SER A 318 0.32 -1.86 14.83
C SER A 318 0.27 -0.48 15.46
N ARG A 319 -0.43 -0.49 16.61
CA ARG A 319 -0.43 0.38 17.79
C ARG A 319 0.90 1.01 18.24
N ASN A 320 2.06 0.39 18.02
CA ASN A 320 3.32 1.11 18.22
C ASN A 320 3.43 2.13 17.09
N SER A 321 3.50 3.43 17.40
CA SER A 321 3.67 4.54 16.43
C SER A 321 4.92 4.41 15.53
N ILE A 322 5.64 3.29 15.61
CA ILE A 322 6.82 2.92 14.84
C ILE A 322 6.38 2.29 13.50
N THR A 323 6.59 3.05 12.43
CA THR A 323 6.34 2.58 11.06
C THR A 323 7.52 1.80 10.49
N VAL A 324 7.28 1.06 9.40
CA VAL A 324 8.38 0.39 8.65
C VAL A 324 9.37 1.42 8.08
N GLN A 325 8.92 2.64 7.76
CA GLN A 325 9.80 3.70 7.28
C GLN A 325 10.73 4.19 8.38
N MET A 326 10.22 4.37 9.61
CA MET A 326 11.03 4.70 10.77
C MET A 326 12.07 3.63 11.05
N LEU A 327 11.68 2.35 11.06
CA LEU A 327 12.62 1.23 11.24
C LEU A 327 13.70 1.18 10.15
N LYS A 328 13.36 1.50 8.90
CA LYS A 328 14.33 1.54 7.80
C LYS A 328 15.34 2.67 7.96
N ALA A 329 14.87 3.86 8.37
CA ALA A 329 15.74 5.02 8.58
C ALA A 329 16.80 4.74 9.66
N VAL A 330 16.40 4.08 10.75
CA VAL A 330 17.28 3.80 11.90
C VAL A 330 17.86 2.38 11.91
N TRP A 331 17.69 1.61 10.83
CA TRP A 331 18.10 0.19 10.81
C TRP A 331 19.60 0.00 11.03
N HIS A 332 20.42 0.91 10.54
CA HIS A 332 21.87 0.90 10.75
C HIS A 332 22.25 1.04 12.24
N ILE A 333 21.38 1.65 13.04
CA ILE A 333 21.55 1.86 14.48
C ILE A 333 20.99 0.66 15.26
N ILE A 334 19.72 0.30 15.03
CA ILE A 334 19.01 -0.68 15.87
C ILE A 334 19.10 -2.12 15.35
N GLY A 335 19.63 -2.34 14.14
CA GLY A 335 19.57 -3.62 13.43
C GLY A 335 20.23 -4.77 14.21
N SER A 336 21.38 -4.52 14.82
CA SER A 336 22.11 -5.49 15.66
C SER A 336 21.33 -5.85 16.94
N HIS A 337 20.64 -4.89 17.54
CA HIS A 337 19.80 -5.12 18.71
C HIS A 337 18.56 -5.96 18.37
N VAL A 338 17.92 -5.67 17.24
CA VAL A 338 16.77 -6.44 16.74
C VAL A 338 17.18 -7.86 16.37
N GLN A 339 18.36 -8.05 15.78
CA GLN A 339 18.91 -9.37 15.48
C GLN A 339 19.09 -10.20 16.76
N ARG A 340 19.80 -9.66 17.77
CA ARG A 340 19.98 -10.34 19.07
C ARG A 340 18.65 -10.66 19.75
N LEU A 341 17.68 -9.75 19.67
CA LEU A 341 16.34 -10.00 20.20
C LEU A 341 15.68 -11.20 19.49
N TYR A 342 15.75 -11.28 18.16
CA TYR A 342 15.15 -12.39 17.41
C TYR A 342 15.88 -13.71 17.65
N GLU A 343 17.21 -13.69 17.73
CA GLU A 343 18.00 -14.86 18.11
C GLU A 343 17.62 -15.35 19.51
N GLY A 344 17.55 -14.46 20.50
CA GLY A 344 17.07 -14.80 21.84
C GLY A 344 15.65 -15.40 21.82
N CYS A 345 14.72 -14.82 21.05
CA CYS A 345 13.38 -15.40 20.90
C CYS A 345 13.41 -16.82 20.32
N LEU A 346 14.30 -17.09 19.35
CA LEU A 346 14.43 -18.39 18.70
C LEU A 346 15.10 -19.44 19.59
N THR A 347 16.18 -19.06 20.29
CA THR A 347 16.91 -19.93 21.22
C THR A 347 16.06 -20.34 22.41
N ILE A 348 15.30 -19.39 22.96
CA ILE A 348 14.41 -19.61 24.12
C ILE A 348 13.08 -20.26 23.68
N GLY A 349 12.73 -20.20 22.39
CA GLY A 349 11.43 -20.63 21.88
C GLY A 349 10.26 -19.75 22.37
N HIS A 350 10.53 -18.50 22.74
CA HIS A 350 9.55 -17.59 23.32
C HIS A 350 9.18 -16.46 22.36
N HIS A 351 7.88 -16.31 22.08
CA HIS A 351 7.36 -15.16 21.33
C HIS A 351 6.89 -14.04 22.27
N PRO A 352 7.50 -12.84 22.29
CA PRO A 352 7.19 -11.80 23.27
C PRO A 352 5.71 -11.40 23.33
N LYS A 353 5.16 -11.19 24.54
CA LYS A 353 3.77 -10.74 24.72
C LYS A 353 3.43 -9.46 23.92
N PRO A 354 4.29 -8.41 23.88
CA PRO A 354 4.02 -7.21 23.07
C PRO A 354 3.93 -7.47 21.56
N PHE A 355 4.44 -8.61 21.07
CA PHE A 355 4.31 -8.99 19.66
C PHE A 355 3.00 -9.72 19.37
N ARG A 356 2.34 -10.27 20.40
CA ARG A 356 1.02 -10.95 20.32
C ARG A 356 -0.14 -9.96 20.36
N GLU A 357 0.08 -8.75 20.87
CA GLU A 357 -0.96 -7.73 20.98
C GLU A 357 -1.29 -7.10 19.62
N ALA A 358 -2.58 -7.02 19.29
CA ALA A 358 -3.07 -6.44 18.04
C ALA A 358 -4.18 -5.41 18.28
N GLU A 359 -4.09 -4.27 17.59
CA GLU A 359 -5.23 -3.36 17.43
C GLU A 359 -6.11 -3.87 16.27
N VAL A 360 -7.39 -4.12 16.51
CA VAL A 360 -8.29 -4.64 15.47
C VAL A 360 -9.08 -3.50 14.84
N VAL A 361 -8.90 -3.31 13.53
CA VAL A 361 -9.68 -2.36 12.74
C VAL A 361 -10.70 -3.11 11.89
N MET A 362 -11.96 -2.69 11.99
CA MET A 362 -13.06 -3.28 11.21
C MET A 362 -13.20 -2.57 9.87
N ILE A 363 -12.97 -3.29 8.77
CA ILE A 363 -13.09 -2.77 7.40
C ILE A 363 -14.31 -3.38 6.71
N THR A 364 -15.09 -2.58 6.00
CA THR A 364 -16.25 -3.06 5.24
C THR A 364 -15.84 -3.98 4.10
N LYS A 365 -16.62 -5.05 3.88
CA LYS A 365 -16.44 -5.91 2.71
C LYS A 365 -16.82 -5.13 1.46
N PRO A 366 -15.97 -5.13 0.41
CA PRO A 366 -16.28 -4.42 -0.83
C PRO A 366 -17.59 -4.94 -1.43
N GLY A 367 -18.47 -4.01 -1.84
CA GLY A 367 -19.74 -4.31 -2.52
C GLY A 367 -20.91 -4.70 -1.60
N ARG A 368 -20.77 -4.63 -0.27
CA ARG A 368 -21.90 -4.83 0.65
C ARG A 368 -22.67 -3.53 0.85
N ARG A 369 -23.97 -3.54 0.55
CA ARG A 369 -24.88 -2.38 0.74
C ARG A 369 -25.40 -2.27 2.17
N ASN A 370 -25.75 -3.40 2.79
CA ASN A 370 -26.17 -3.46 4.19
C ASN A 370 -24.94 -3.67 5.09
N LEU A 371 -24.63 -2.67 5.92
CA LEU A 371 -23.50 -2.67 6.86
C LEU A 371 -23.93 -2.89 8.32
N SER A 372 -25.22 -3.12 8.56
CA SER A 372 -25.78 -3.38 9.88
C SER A 372 -25.49 -4.80 10.38
N THR A 373 -25.01 -5.71 9.53
CA THR A 373 -24.69 -7.09 9.95
C THR A 373 -23.18 -7.28 10.19
N PRO A 374 -22.74 -7.99 11.25
CA PRO A 374 -21.32 -8.30 11.48
C PRO A 374 -20.64 -9.01 10.30
N ARG A 375 -21.41 -9.78 9.51
CA ARG A 375 -20.93 -10.46 8.31
C ARG A 375 -20.47 -9.49 7.21
N ALA A 376 -20.91 -8.23 7.22
CA ALA A 376 -20.49 -7.21 6.28
C ALA A 376 -19.09 -6.64 6.57
N TRP A 377 -18.51 -6.96 7.73
CA TRP A 377 -17.23 -6.43 8.20
C TRP A 377 -16.10 -7.48 8.11
N ARG A 378 -14.86 -7.00 7.99
CA ARG A 378 -13.62 -7.78 8.06
C ARG A 378 -12.76 -7.21 9.19
N PRO A 379 -12.45 -8.00 10.24
CA PRO A 379 -11.44 -7.60 11.18
C PRO A 379 -10.06 -7.62 10.50
N ILE A 380 -9.26 -6.59 10.74
CA ILE A 380 -7.84 -6.55 10.39
C ILE A 380 -7.05 -6.32 11.67
N SER A 381 -6.23 -7.29 12.03
CA SER A 381 -5.36 -7.22 13.20
C SER A 381 -4.07 -6.49 12.87
N LEU A 382 -3.76 -5.46 13.64
CA LEU A 382 -2.59 -4.61 13.50
C LEU A 382 -1.53 -4.99 14.55
N LEU A 383 -0.64 -5.92 14.20
CA LEU A 383 0.48 -6.42 15.05
C LEU A 383 1.76 -5.60 14.96
N SER A 384 2.63 -5.68 15.98
CA SER A 384 3.92 -4.96 16.05
C SER A 384 4.72 -5.09 14.75
N CYS A 385 5.29 -3.99 14.22
CA CYS A 385 6.18 -4.06 13.05
C CYS A 385 7.39 -5.00 13.29
N LEU A 386 7.92 -5.02 14.52
CA LEU A 386 8.97 -5.95 14.93
C LEU A 386 8.42 -7.38 15.09
N GLY A 387 7.26 -7.56 15.72
CA GLY A 387 6.62 -8.88 15.82
C GLY A 387 6.41 -9.55 14.46
N LYS A 388 5.94 -8.78 13.48
CA LYS A 388 5.79 -9.24 12.08
C LYS A 388 7.11 -9.57 11.40
N GLY A 389 8.19 -8.89 11.80
CA GLY A 389 9.54 -9.20 11.35
C GLY A 389 9.93 -10.61 11.79
N LEU A 390 9.75 -10.91 13.08
CA LEU A 390 10.00 -12.23 13.66
C LEU A 390 9.10 -13.31 13.05
N GLU A 391 7.80 -13.08 12.95
CA GLU A 391 6.85 -14.01 12.29
C GLU A 391 7.28 -14.32 10.85
N ARG A 392 7.65 -13.28 10.09
CA ARG A 392 8.10 -13.45 8.70
C ARG A 392 9.43 -14.20 8.62
N LEU A 393 10.32 -14.02 9.59
CA LEU A 393 11.57 -14.79 9.65
C LEU A 393 11.26 -16.27 9.87
N ILE A 394 10.44 -16.59 10.87
CA ILE A 394 10.03 -17.97 11.19
C ILE A 394 9.29 -18.60 10.01
N ALA A 395 8.28 -17.92 9.46
CA ALA A 395 7.51 -18.41 8.32
C ALA A 395 8.41 -18.72 7.11
N ARG A 396 9.45 -17.93 6.87
CA ARG A 396 10.41 -18.20 5.78
C ARG A 396 11.29 -19.41 6.06
N ARG A 397 11.74 -19.61 7.31
CA ARG A 397 12.52 -20.78 7.71
C ARG A 397 11.68 -22.06 7.60
N LEU A 398 10.46 -22.03 8.14
CA LEU A 398 9.50 -23.13 8.04
C LEU A 398 9.18 -23.45 6.57
N ALA A 399 8.88 -22.44 5.75
CA ALA A 399 8.58 -22.66 4.33
C ALA A 399 9.74 -23.30 3.56
N TRP A 400 10.99 -22.96 3.89
CA TRP A 400 12.17 -23.62 3.32
C TRP A 400 12.29 -25.07 3.81
N ALA A 401 12.22 -25.28 5.13
CA ALA A 401 12.32 -26.62 5.74
C ALA A 401 11.24 -27.58 5.22
N SER A 402 10.01 -27.10 5.07
CA SER A 402 8.88 -27.88 4.55
C SER A 402 9.10 -28.38 3.12
N VAL A 403 9.79 -27.59 2.27
CA VAL A 403 10.15 -28.00 0.92
C VAL A 403 11.36 -28.94 0.94
N HIS A 404 12.39 -28.60 1.72
CA HIS A 404 13.63 -29.35 1.77
C HIS A 404 13.45 -30.77 2.32
N TYR A 405 12.70 -30.92 3.41
CA TYR A 405 12.43 -32.20 4.06
C TYR A 405 11.16 -32.90 3.52
N GLY A 406 10.49 -32.32 2.52
CA GLY A 406 9.29 -32.93 1.91
C GLY A 406 8.09 -33.07 2.86
N VAL A 407 8.00 -32.24 3.92
CA VAL A 407 6.94 -32.28 4.93
C VAL A 407 5.57 -31.98 4.32
N LEU A 408 5.52 -31.06 3.34
CA LEU A 408 4.29 -30.67 2.68
C LEU A 408 4.16 -31.37 1.33
N HIS A 409 2.92 -31.66 0.95
CA HIS A 409 2.63 -32.28 -0.34
C HIS A 409 3.16 -31.41 -1.49
N SER A 410 3.75 -32.05 -2.50
CA SER A 410 4.43 -31.35 -3.60
C SER A 410 3.54 -30.33 -4.33
N GLN A 411 2.22 -30.55 -4.36
CA GLN A 411 1.24 -29.65 -5.01
C GLN A 411 0.67 -28.55 -4.08
N GLN A 412 1.16 -28.42 -2.86
CA GLN A 412 0.83 -27.27 -2.01
C GLN A 412 1.49 -26.00 -2.57
N ALA A 413 0.70 -24.94 -2.71
CA ALA A 413 1.19 -23.60 -2.96
C ALA A 413 0.50 -22.59 -2.02
N GLY A 414 1.19 -21.49 -1.76
CA GLY A 414 0.88 -20.61 -0.63
C GLY A 414 1.99 -20.70 0.41
N ALA A 415 2.47 -19.55 0.87
CA ALA A 415 3.60 -19.34 1.79
C ALA A 415 4.96 -19.98 1.44
N LEU A 416 5.00 -20.87 0.45
CA LEU A 416 6.21 -21.52 -0.04
C LEU A 416 7.00 -20.61 -0.99
N PRO A 417 8.35 -20.63 -0.91
CA PRO A 417 9.20 -19.80 -1.75
C PRO A 417 9.02 -20.16 -3.23
N LYS A 418 9.03 -19.13 -4.08
CA LYS A 418 8.91 -19.23 -5.55
C LYS A 418 7.62 -19.90 -6.08
N ARG A 419 6.68 -20.31 -5.22
CA ARG A 419 5.37 -20.88 -5.58
C ARG A 419 4.26 -19.85 -5.43
N SER A 420 3.40 -19.75 -6.43
CA SER A 420 2.28 -18.82 -6.46
C SER A 420 0.97 -19.57 -6.69
N ALA A 421 -0.12 -18.92 -6.28
CA ALA A 421 -1.47 -19.36 -6.60
C ALA A 421 -1.72 -19.53 -8.12
N VAL A 422 -1.09 -18.69 -8.94
CA VAL A 422 -1.17 -18.77 -10.40
C VAL A 422 -0.50 -20.04 -10.92
N ASP A 423 0.53 -20.54 -10.21
CA ASP A 423 1.22 -21.77 -10.62
C ASP A 423 0.35 -23.02 -10.44
N LEU A 424 -0.49 -23.04 -9.41
CA LEU A 424 -1.45 -24.13 -9.23
C LEU A 424 -2.52 -24.09 -10.32
N VAL A 425 -3.00 -22.91 -10.68
CA VAL A 425 -3.96 -22.77 -11.77
C VAL A 425 -3.31 -23.20 -13.09
N ALA A 426 -2.07 -22.78 -13.37
CA ALA A 426 -1.34 -23.22 -14.56
C ALA A 426 -1.10 -24.75 -14.57
N ALA A 427 -0.80 -25.35 -13.42
CA ALA A 427 -0.65 -26.81 -13.29
C ALA A 427 -1.97 -27.54 -13.52
N LEU A 428 -3.06 -27.04 -12.93
CA LEU A 428 -4.41 -27.57 -13.11
C LEU A 428 -4.85 -27.50 -14.57
N LEU A 429 -4.63 -26.35 -15.23
CA LEU A 429 -4.97 -26.17 -16.64
C LEU A 429 -4.21 -27.18 -17.49
N HIS A 430 -2.89 -27.29 -17.30
CA HIS A 430 -2.09 -28.29 -17.98
C HIS A 430 -2.66 -29.71 -17.84
N ASP A 431 -3.07 -30.11 -16.63
CA ASP A 431 -3.62 -31.45 -16.40
C ASP A 431 -5.00 -31.65 -17.08
N ILE A 432 -5.87 -30.62 -17.06
CA ILE A 432 -7.17 -30.64 -17.76
C ILE A 432 -6.96 -30.76 -19.27
N GLU A 433 -5.98 -30.03 -19.78
CA GLU A 433 -5.67 -29.94 -21.20
C GLU A 433 -4.97 -31.19 -21.72
N GLU A 434 -4.13 -31.82 -20.90
CA GLU A 434 -3.60 -33.16 -21.15
C GLU A 434 -4.73 -34.20 -21.22
N ALA A 435 -5.71 -34.13 -20.32
CA ALA A 435 -6.89 -35.00 -20.36
C ALA A 435 -7.72 -34.79 -21.65
N PHE A 436 -7.97 -33.54 -22.04
CA PHE A 436 -8.68 -33.23 -23.29
C PHE A 436 -7.94 -33.71 -24.54
N ALA A 437 -6.61 -33.57 -24.58
CA ALA A 437 -5.81 -34.09 -25.69
C ALA A 437 -5.85 -35.62 -25.80
N ARG A 438 -6.11 -36.32 -24.70
CA ARG A 438 -6.32 -37.77 -24.66
C ARG A 438 -7.77 -38.19 -24.91
N GLY A 439 -8.67 -37.25 -25.22
CA GLY A 439 -10.10 -37.51 -25.38
C GLY A 439 -10.82 -37.87 -24.07
N GLN A 440 -10.22 -37.56 -22.91
CA GLN A 440 -10.79 -37.83 -21.60
C GLN A 440 -11.63 -36.65 -21.09
N VAL A 441 -12.52 -36.92 -20.13
CA VAL A 441 -13.28 -35.90 -19.42
C VAL A 441 -12.55 -35.54 -18.12
N ALA A 442 -12.30 -34.24 -17.91
CA ALA A 442 -11.74 -33.74 -16.66
C ALA A 442 -12.86 -33.29 -15.71
N THR A 443 -12.87 -33.83 -14.49
CA THR A 443 -13.81 -33.44 -13.43
C THR A 443 -13.05 -32.80 -12.28
N LEU A 444 -13.40 -31.55 -11.94
CA LEU A 444 -12.80 -30.81 -10.83
C LEU A 444 -13.71 -30.83 -9.60
N ILE A 445 -13.23 -31.41 -8.50
CA ILE A 445 -13.93 -31.41 -7.20
C ILE A 445 -13.27 -30.37 -6.29
N LEU A 446 -14.01 -29.31 -5.94
CA LEU A 446 -13.54 -28.26 -5.05
C LEU A 446 -14.21 -28.37 -3.68
N ARG A 447 -13.43 -28.70 -2.65
CA ARG A 447 -13.88 -28.62 -1.25
C ARG A 447 -13.52 -27.24 -0.67
N LEU A 448 -14.46 -26.31 -0.72
CA LEU A 448 -14.28 -24.97 -0.15
C LEU A 448 -14.74 -24.91 1.30
N ARG A 449 -13.93 -24.33 2.20
CA ARG A 449 -14.30 -24.11 3.61
C ARG A 449 -15.28 -22.94 3.80
N LYS A 450 -15.75 -22.26 2.73
CA LYS A 450 -16.83 -21.25 2.76
C LYS A 450 -17.68 -21.20 1.48
N PRO A 451 -19.02 -21.18 1.57
CA PRO A 451 -19.88 -20.99 0.41
C PRO A 451 -19.91 -19.50 0.00
N LYS A 452 -19.57 -19.20 -1.26
CA LYS A 452 -20.02 -17.98 -1.94
C LYS A 452 -20.88 -18.39 -3.12
N GLY A 453 -22.13 -17.93 -3.11
CA GLY A 453 -23.18 -18.35 -4.02
C GLY A 453 -22.94 -17.98 -5.50
N ARG A 454 -23.47 -18.89 -6.34
CA ARG A 454 -23.91 -18.85 -7.74
C ARG A 454 -23.27 -17.88 -8.75
N PHE A 455 -22.77 -18.50 -9.81
CA PHE A 455 -22.27 -18.01 -11.11
C PHE A 455 -20.86 -17.36 -11.12
N GLY A 456 -19.89 -18.16 -11.56
CA GLY A 456 -18.48 -17.83 -11.76
C GLY A 456 -17.64 -18.09 -10.51
N TYR A 457 -16.99 -19.26 -10.47
CA TYR A 457 -16.05 -19.59 -9.40
C TYR A 457 -14.88 -18.59 -9.44
N ALA A 458 -14.68 -17.90 -8.31
CA ALA A 458 -13.46 -17.16 -8.04
C ALA A 458 -12.70 -17.99 -7.02
N ASP A 459 -11.57 -18.57 -7.40
CA ASP A 459 -10.67 -19.15 -6.41
C ASP A 459 -10.18 -18.05 -5.46
N ASP A 460 -9.73 -18.42 -4.26
CA ASP A 460 -9.08 -17.50 -3.31
C ASP A 460 -7.82 -16.82 -3.91
N THR A 461 -7.40 -17.27 -5.09
CA THR A 461 -6.33 -16.77 -5.96
C THR A 461 -6.72 -15.53 -6.78
N GLY A 462 -8.03 -15.30 -7.03
CA GLY A 462 -8.53 -14.20 -7.85
C GLY A 462 -8.61 -14.45 -9.37
N ILE A 463 -8.51 -15.72 -9.80
CA ILE A 463 -8.72 -16.16 -11.19
C ILE A 463 -10.14 -16.71 -11.36
N TRP A 464 -10.80 -16.36 -12.46
CA TRP A 464 -12.13 -16.88 -12.82
C TRP A 464 -12.03 -17.93 -13.92
N LEU A 465 -12.42 -19.16 -13.59
CA LEU A 465 -12.50 -20.28 -14.52
C LEU A 465 -13.93 -20.44 -15.03
N ASP A 466 -14.08 -20.65 -16.34
CA ASP A 466 -15.31 -21.07 -17.00
C ASP A 466 -15.15 -22.51 -17.52
N SER A 467 -16.28 -23.21 -17.74
CA SER A 467 -16.28 -24.61 -18.16
C SER A 467 -15.60 -24.86 -19.51
N THR A 468 -15.43 -23.81 -20.32
CA THR A 468 -14.80 -23.85 -21.63
C THR A 468 -13.37 -23.30 -21.62
N LEU A 469 -12.82 -22.92 -20.45
CA LEU A 469 -11.50 -22.29 -20.31
C LEU A 469 -11.30 -21.09 -21.26
N SER A 470 -12.36 -20.31 -21.50
CA SER A 470 -12.33 -19.11 -22.34
C SER A 470 -11.84 -17.86 -21.60
N PHE A 471 -11.87 -17.87 -20.27
CA PHE A 471 -11.43 -16.77 -19.39
C PHE A 471 -12.08 -15.41 -19.67
N LYS A 472 -13.24 -15.40 -20.35
CA LYS A 472 -13.94 -14.17 -20.73
C LYS A 472 -14.33 -13.34 -19.50
N THR A 473 -14.91 -13.99 -18.50
CA THR A 473 -15.32 -13.34 -17.25
C THR A 473 -14.12 -12.82 -16.45
N HIS A 474 -12.99 -13.54 -16.48
CA HIS A 474 -11.75 -13.12 -15.83
C HIS A 474 -11.25 -11.79 -16.39
N VAL A 475 -11.06 -11.74 -17.71
CA VAL A 475 -10.56 -10.54 -18.40
C VAL A 475 -11.53 -9.38 -18.26
N GLU A 476 -12.85 -9.60 -18.32
CA GLU A 476 -13.86 -8.57 -18.10
C GLU A 476 -13.74 -7.91 -16.72
N LYS A 477 -13.65 -8.71 -15.65
CA LYS A 477 -13.58 -8.20 -14.28
C LYS A 477 -12.29 -7.43 -14.02
N TRP A 478 -11.15 -7.95 -14.48
CA TRP A 478 -9.85 -7.28 -14.31
C TRP A 478 -9.73 -6.02 -15.17
N THR A 479 -10.24 -6.06 -16.41
CA THR A 479 -10.31 -4.87 -17.27
C THR A 479 -11.20 -3.79 -16.65
N ALA A 480 -12.35 -4.15 -16.08
CA ALA A 480 -13.22 -3.19 -15.39
C ALA A 480 -12.53 -2.53 -14.19
N LYS A 481 -11.77 -3.30 -13.40
CA LYS A 481 -10.96 -2.76 -12.28
C LYS A 481 -9.89 -1.79 -12.78
N ALA A 482 -9.16 -2.16 -13.84
CA ALA A 482 -8.14 -1.31 -14.46
C ALA A 482 -8.76 -0.02 -15.02
N GLN A 483 -9.94 -0.13 -15.64
CA GLN A 483 -10.67 0.98 -16.25
C GLN A 483 -11.06 2.04 -15.22
N VAL A 484 -11.49 1.65 -14.01
CA VAL A 484 -11.79 2.57 -12.91
C VAL A 484 -10.56 3.42 -12.54
N VAL A 485 -9.40 2.77 -12.42
CA VAL A 485 -8.14 3.49 -12.13
C VAL A 485 -7.76 4.42 -13.28
N ALA A 486 -7.93 3.97 -14.53
CA ALA A 486 -7.66 4.77 -15.72
C ALA A 486 -8.53 6.05 -15.78
N TYR A 487 -9.82 5.95 -15.43
CA TYR A 487 -10.70 7.13 -15.37
C TYR A 487 -10.28 8.12 -14.30
N HIS A 488 -9.80 7.66 -13.13
CA HIS A 488 -9.27 8.56 -12.12
C HIS A 488 -8.00 9.28 -12.58
N LEU A 489 -7.06 8.58 -13.20
CA LEU A 489 -5.87 9.23 -13.77
C LEU A 489 -6.25 10.23 -14.88
N LYS A 490 -7.23 9.87 -15.71
CA LYS A 490 -7.77 10.79 -16.72
C LYS A 490 -8.43 12.02 -16.10
N SER A 491 -9.08 11.89 -14.95
CA SER A 491 -9.66 13.07 -14.26
C SER A 491 -8.61 14.04 -13.71
N LEU A 492 -7.39 13.55 -13.47
CA LEU A 492 -6.24 14.36 -13.04
C LEU A 492 -5.54 15.07 -14.20
N ALA A 493 -5.72 14.60 -15.43
CA ALA A 493 -5.01 15.08 -16.61
C ALA A 493 -5.98 15.70 -17.63
N ASN A 494 -5.72 16.94 -18.05
CA ASN A 494 -6.45 17.59 -19.14
C ASN A 494 -5.46 18.12 -20.20
N THR A 495 -5.96 18.49 -21.38
CA THR A 495 -5.15 18.97 -22.52
C THR A 495 -4.43 20.28 -22.25
N LYS A 496 -4.93 21.11 -21.34
CA LYS A 496 -4.32 22.40 -20.96
C LYS A 496 -3.49 22.34 -19.67
N HIS A 497 -3.87 21.46 -18.73
CA HIS A 497 -3.26 21.37 -17.39
C HIS A 497 -3.30 19.92 -16.90
N GLY A 498 -2.20 19.43 -16.33
CA GLY A 498 -2.13 18.08 -15.76
C GLY A 498 -0.72 17.69 -15.29
N PRO A 499 -0.59 16.57 -14.56
CA PRO A 499 0.71 16.01 -14.16
C PRO A 499 1.64 15.78 -15.34
N LEU A 500 2.94 15.89 -15.08
CA LEU A 500 3.99 15.53 -16.04
C LEU A 500 3.69 14.15 -16.67
N PRO A 501 3.70 14.02 -18.01
CA PRO A 501 3.42 12.76 -18.68
C PRO A 501 4.26 11.58 -18.15
N GLY A 502 5.52 11.84 -17.76
CA GLY A 502 6.39 10.83 -17.14
C GLY A 502 5.85 10.28 -15.82
N ALA A 503 5.25 11.12 -14.98
CA ALA A 503 4.66 10.71 -13.70
C ALA A 503 3.41 9.85 -13.90
N VAL A 504 2.52 10.25 -14.83
CA VAL A 504 1.33 9.48 -15.18
C VAL A 504 1.72 8.14 -15.82
N ARG A 505 2.74 8.12 -16.67
CA ARG A 505 3.28 6.90 -17.28
C ARG A 505 3.79 5.91 -16.22
N ARG A 506 4.52 6.38 -15.20
CA ARG A 506 4.94 5.55 -14.05
C ARG A 506 3.72 5.00 -13.29
N ALA A 507 2.70 5.80 -13.06
CA ALA A 507 1.47 5.36 -12.41
C ALA A 507 0.71 4.31 -13.23
N VAL A 508 0.60 4.48 -14.55
CA VAL A 508 -0.03 3.48 -15.44
C VAL A 508 0.72 2.14 -15.36
N ARG A 509 2.05 2.17 -15.45
CA ARG A 509 2.91 0.97 -15.32
C ARG A 509 2.80 0.28 -13.96
N ALA A 510 2.65 1.05 -12.88
CA ALA A 510 2.59 0.51 -11.53
C ALA A 510 1.18 -0.01 -11.14
N CYS A 511 0.11 0.58 -11.68
CA CYS A 511 -1.24 0.41 -11.15
C CYS A 511 -2.19 -0.29 -12.13
N ILE A 512 -2.04 -0.02 -13.42
CA ILE A 512 -2.95 -0.49 -14.46
C ILE A 512 -2.39 -1.74 -15.12
N GLU A 513 -1.11 -1.74 -15.51
CA GLU A 513 -0.49 -2.91 -16.16
C GLU A 513 -0.56 -4.19 -15.31
N PRO A 514 -0.26 -4.20 -13.99
CA PRO A 514 -0.33 -5.43 -13.20
C PRO A 514 -1.75 -5.95 -13.01
N VAL A 515 -2.74 -5.04 -12.99
CA VAL A 515 -4.17 -5.36 -12.87
C VAL A 515 -4.70 -5.91 -14.18
N LEU A 516 -4.29 -5.32 -15.30
CA LEU A 516 -4.70 -5.72 -16.64
C LEU A 516 -4.09 -7.08 -17.05
N LEU A 517 -2.83 -7.32 -16.67
CA LEU A 517 -2.06 -8.54 -16.99
C LEU A 517 -2.17 -9.62 -15.90
N HIS A 518 -3.16 -9.52 -15.01
CA HIS A 518 -3.28 -10.47 -13.90
C HIS A 518 -3.66 -11.87 -14.39
N GLY A 519 -2.84 -12.86 -14.03
CA GLY A 519 -3.07 -14.27 -14.37
C GLY A 519 -2.83 -14.59 -15.86
N THR A 520 -2.17 -13.72 -16.62
CA THR A 520 -1.81 -13.96 -18.03
C THR A 520 -1.07 -15.28 -18.22
N GLU A 521 -0.28 -15.70 -17.25
CA GLU A 521 0.47 -16.96 -17.23
C GLU A 521 -0.44 -18.20 -17.33
N ALA A 522 -1.69 -18.08 -16.89
CA ALA A 522 -2.66 -19.17 -16.90
C ALA A 522 -3.48 -19.24 -18.20
N TRP A 523 -3.90 -18.10 -18.76
CA TRP A 523 -4.93 -18.08 -19.82
C TRP A 523 -4.45 -17.65 -21.20
N TYR A 524 -3.25 -17.07 -21.35
CA TYR A 524 -2.77 -16.53 -22.62
C TYR A 524 -1.85 -17.55 -23.33
N PRO A 525 -2.34 -18.27 -24.36
CA PRO A 525 -1.55 -19.29 -25.06
C PRO A 525 -0.55 -18.69 -26.06
N GLY A 526 -0.70 -17.41 -26.42
CA GLY A 526 -0.01 -16.76 -27.54
C GLY A 526 -0.98 -16.33 -28.65
N LEU A 527 -0.47 -15.73 -29.73
CA LEU A 527 -1.24 -15.38 -30.92
C LEU A 527 -1.66 -16.60 -31.75
N THR A 528 -0.90 -17.69 -31.67
CA THR A 528 -1.25 -18.99 -32.23
C THR A 528 -1.39 -20.00 -31.10
N SER A 529 -2.27 -20.98 -31.31
CA SER A 529 -2.49 -22.10 -30.39
C SER A 529 -2.79 -23.36 -31.20
N PRO A 530 -2.31 -24.53 -30.76
CA PRO A 530 -2.75 -25.80 -31.35
C PRO A 530 -4.25 -25.99 -31.13
N ARG A 531 -4.91 -26.64 -32.09
CA ARG A 531 -6.31 -27.04 -31.93
C ARG A 531 -6.38 -28.33 -31.12
N TRP A 532 -7.26 -28.38 -30.11
CA TRP A 532 -7.48 -29.58 -29.29
C TRP A 532 -7.74 -30.83 -30.10
N THR A 533 -8.50 -30.70 -31.19
CA THR A 533 -8.87 -31.79 -32.09
C THR A 533 -7.78 -32.17 -33.10
N GLN A 534 -6.80 -31.28 -33.33
CA GLN A 534 -5.66 -31.50 -34.24
C GLN A 534 -4.41 -30.78 -33.70
N PRO A 535 -3.69 -31.38 -32.73
CA PRO A 535 -2.55 -30.74 -32.06
C PRO A 535 -1.39 -30.37 -32.99
N ALA A 536 -1.30 -31.00 -34.18
CA ALA A 536 -0.29 -30.72 -35.19
C ALA A 536 -0.58 -29.47 -36.05
N LYS A 537 -1.78 -28.88 -35.97
CA LYS A 537 -2.13 -27.65 -36.70
C LYS A 537 -2.28 -26.47 -35.74
N GLU A 538 -1.36 -25.52 -35.84
CA GLU A 538 -1.47 -24.22 -35.17
C GLU A 538 -2.48 -23.32 -35.90
N GLY A 539 -3.41 -22.74 -35.15
CA GLY A 539 -4.36 -21.75 -35.65
C GLY A 539 -4.33 -20.46 -34.83
N PRO A 540 -4.99 -19.39 -35.29
CA PRO A 540 -5.12 -18.15 -34.52
C PRO A 540 -5.85 -18.43 -33.21
N SER A 541 -5.33 -17.91 -32.09
CA SER A 541 -5.97 -18.12 -30.79
C SER A 541 -7.27 -17.31 -30.68
N GLY A 542 -8.29 -17.91 -30.03
CA GLY A 542 -9.63 -17.34 -29.84
C GLY A 542 -9.70 -16.10 -28.92
N ILE A 543 -8.58 -15.41 -28.69
CA ILE A 543 -8.41 -14.38 -27.66
C ILE A 543 -8.61 -12.95 -28.18
N GLN A 544 -8.88 -12.76 -29.48
CA GLN A 544 -9.03 -11.43 -30.09
C GLN A 544 -10.11 -10.59 -29.40
N GLN A 545 -11.20 -11.20 -28.94
CA GLN A 545 -12.25 -10.50 -28.20
C GLN A 545 -11.77 -10.02 -26.82
N LEU A 546 -10.90 -10.79 -26.17
CA LEU A 546 -10.29 -10.44 -24.87
C LEU A 546 -9.34 -9.24 -25.03
N ILE A 547 -8.46 -9.30 -26.04
CA ILE A 547 -7.52 -8.22 -26.37
C ILE A 547 -8.27 -6.91 -26.69
N ARG A 548 -9.36 -6.98 -27.47
CA ARG A 548 -10.20 -5.81 -27.78
C ARG A 548 -10.75 -5.14 -26.51
N LYS A 549 -11.16 -5.91 -25.51
CA LYS A 549 -11.63 -5.37 -24.22
C LYS A 549 -10.51 -4.71 -23.44
N MET A 550 -9.36 -5.36 -23.32
CA MET A 550 -8.19 -4.83 -22.61
C MET A 550 -7.70 -3.51 -23.24
N ASN A 551 -7.69 -3.42 -24.57
CA ASN A 551 -7.31 -2.21 -25.31
C ASN A 551 -8.17 -0.99 -24.92
N LYS A 552 -9.46 -1.16 -24.58
CA LYS A 552 -10.31 -0.05 -24.15
C LYS A 552 -9.77 0.62 -22.88
N SER A 553 -9.35 -0.17 -21.90
CA SER A 553 -8.74 0.33 -20.66
C SER A 553 -7.36 0.92 -20.90
N LEU A 554 -6.53 0.25 -21.71
CA LEU A 554 -5.19 0.73 -22.01
C LEU A 554 -5.22 2.06 -22.77
N HIS A 555 -6.06 2.19 -23.79
CA HIS A 555 -6.21 3.43 -24.56
C HIS A 555 -6.78 4.59 -23.72
N THR A 556 -7.63 4.29 -22.72
CA THR A 556 -8.09 5.31 -21.76
C THR A 556 -6.92 5.81 -20.91
N SER A 557 -6.03 4.91 -20.52
CA SER A 557 -4.85 5.20 -19.70
C SER A 557 -3.79 5.98 -20.48
N ILE A 558 -3.54 5.61 -21.73
CA ILE A 558 -2.60 6.31 -22.62
C ILE A 558 -3.04 7.76 -22.87
N ARG A 559 -4.35 7.98 -23.05
CA ARG A 559 -4.93 9.33 -23.17
C ARG A 559 -4.91 10.12 -21.85
N ALA A 560 -4.66 9.49 -20.71
CA ALA A 560 -4.38 10.20 -19.47
C ALA A 560 -2.90 10.64 -19.38
N ILE A 561 -1.99 9.95 -20.08
CA ILE A 561 -0.56 10.29 -20.12
C ILE A 561 -0.30 11.48 -21.04
N LEU A 562 -0.92 11.48 -22.21
CA LEU A 562 -0.65 12.45 -23.27
C LEU A 562 -1.74 13.53 -23.32
N PRO A 563 -1.39 14.82 -23.46
CA PRO A 563 -2.36 15.90 -23.65
C PRO A 563 -2.85 15.95 -25.11
N VAL A 564 -3.52 14.88 -25.55
CA VAL A 564 -3.89 14.65 -26.96
C VAL A 564 -5.40 14.58 -27.15
N TRP A 565 -5.85 14.97 -28.34
CA TRP A 565 -7.27 14.92 -28.71
C TRP A 565 -7.79 13.48 -28.77
N ARG A 566 -9.10 13.31 -28.59
CA ARG A 566 -9.74 11.99 -28.65
C ARG A 566 -9.51 11.28 -30.00
N THR A 567 -9.40 12.07 -31.06
CA THR A 567 -9.22 11.68 -32.46
C THR A 567 -7.79 11.29 -32.84
N THR A 568 -6.80 11.46 -31.95
CA THR A 568 -5.40 11.11 -32.25
C THR A 568 -5.26 9.62 -32.62
N PRO A 569 -4.57 9.28 -33.72
CA PRO A 569 -4.37 7.90 -34.16
C PRO A 569 -3.74 7.01 -33.08
N ILE A 570 -4.25 5.78 -32.92
CA ILE A 570 -3.83 4.85 -31.86
C ILE A 570 -2.33 4.53 -31.93
N ASN A 571 -1.77 4.38 -33.12
CA ASN A 571 -0.35 4.07 -33.28
C ASN A 571 0.55 5.20 -32.76
N ALA A 572 0.16 6.46 -33.00
CA ALA A 572 0.86 7.62 -32.44
C ALA A 572 0.74 7.66 -30.91
N LEU A 573 -0.44 7.32 -30.36
CA LEU A 573 -0.64 7.25 -28.92
C LEU A 573 0.32 6.27 -28.22
N HIS A 574 0.53 5.08 -28.78
CA HIS A 574 1.46 4.10 -28.23
C HIS A 574 2.92 4.57 -28.29
N ARG A 575 3.32 5.15 -29.43
CA ARG A 575 4.68 5.68 -29.63
C ARG A 575 5.01 6.77 -28.62
N GLU A 576 4.17 7.80 -28.54
CA GLU A 576 4.45 8.98 -27.72
C GLU A 576 4.29 8.72 -26.21
N SER A 577 3.35 7.83 -25.83
CA SER A 577 3.16 7.49 -24.41
C SER A 577 4.20 6.53 -23.87
N GLY A 578 4.98 5.86 -24.73
CA GLY A 578 5.92 4.82 -24.32
C GLY A 578 5.24 3.62 -23.63
N ILE A 579 3.94 3.42 -23.86
CA ILE A 579 3.18 2.26 -23.37
C ILE A 579 2.95 1.30 -24.54
N PRO A 580 3.50 0.08 -24.50
CA PRO A 580 3.31 -0.92 -25.55
C PRO A 580 1.83 -1.33 -25.73
N PRO A 581 1.40 -1.76 -26.93
CA PRO A 581 0.11 -2.40 -27.14
C PRO A 581 -0.10 -3.63 -26.26
N VAL A 582 -1.37 -3.97 -25.95
CA VAL A 582 -1.71 -5.10 -25.07
C VAL A 582 -1.06 -6.41 -25.52
N ILE A 583 -0.98 -6.67 -26.83
CA ILE A 583 -0.35 -7.88 -27.37
C ILE A 583 1.12 -7.96 -26.97
N GLN A 584 1.89 -6.87 -27.11
CA GLN A 584 3.30 -6.84 -26.71
C GLN A 584 3.47 -6.99 -25.19
N LEU A 585 2.54 -6.45 -24.40
CA LEU A 585 2.53 -6.64 -22.96
C LEU A 585 2.25 -8.10 -22.56
N LEU A 586 1.34 -8.77 -23.26
CA LEU A 586 0.98 -10.18 -23.06
C LEU A 586 2.13 -11.11 -23.49
N GLU A 587 2.71 -10.91 -24.67
CA GLU A 587 3.89 -11.68 -25.10
C GLU A 587 5.08 -11.43 -24.18
N GLY A 588 5.33 -10.19 -23.76
CA GLY A 588 6.37 -9.89 -22.78
C GLY A 588 6.11 -10.52 -21.40
N ARG A 589 4.85 -10.79 -21.04
CA ARG A 589 4.51 -11.58 -19.83
C ARG A 589 4.75 -13.07 -20.06
N ARG A 590 4.34 -13.60 -21.21
CA ARG A 590 4.56 -14.99 -21.62
C ARG A 590 6.05 -15.35 -21.63
N MET A 591 6.90 -14.50 -22.23
CA MET A 591 8.36 -14.68 -22.24
C MET A 591 8.98 -14.63 -20.84
N ARG A 592 8.52 -13.73 -19.98
CA ARG A 592 8.97 -13.68 -18.58
C ARG A 592 8.52 -14.92 -17.79
N PHE A 593 7.33 -15.44 -18.07
CA PHE A 593 6.86 -16.68 -17.48
C PHE A 593 7.69 -17.88 -17.95
N ALA A 594 8.04 -17.94 -19.24
CA ALA A 594 8.97 -18.93 -19.80
C ALA A 594 10.32 -18.91 -19.07
N ALA A 595 10.96 -17.74 -18.97
CA ALA A 595 12.22 -17.59 -18.24
C ALA A 595 12.08 -17.96 -16.75
N ARG A 596 10.93 -17.67 -16.14
CA ARG A 596 10.63 -18.08 -14.77
C ARG A 596 10.52 -19.60 -14.64
N LEU A 597 9.82 -20.29 -15.55
CA LEU A 597 9.67 -21.75 -15.55
C LEU A 597 11.02 -22.45 -15.54
N LYS A 598 12.01 -21.94 -16.29
CA LYS A 598 13.39 -22.45 -16.29
C LYS A 598 14.15 -22.20 -14.98
N SER A 599 13.78 -21.16 -14.22
CA SER A 599 14.40 -20.83 -12.92
C SER A 599 13.77 -21.53 -11.71
N LEU A 600 12.71 -22.31 -11.91
CA LEU A 600 12.08 -23.08 -10.83
C LEU A 600 12.93 -24.31 -10.48
N ASP A 601 12.99 -24.62 -9.19
CA ASP A 601 13.61 -25.84 -8.68
C ASP A 601 12.88 -27.10 -9.19
N GLU A 602 13.56 -28.24 -9.22
CA GLU A 602 13.00 -29.50 -9.73
C GLU A 602 11.82 -30.02 -8.91
N ALA A 603 11.74 -29.69 -7.61
CA ALA A 603 10.64 -30.10 -6.75
C ALA A 603 9.36 -29.30 -7.02
N HIS A 604 9.41 -28.24 -7.83
CA HIS A 604 8.27 -27.41 -8.18
C HIS A 604 7.24 -28.16 -9.08
N PRO A 605 5.92 -28.08 -8.80
CA PRO A 605 4.87 -28.76 -9.59
C PRO A 605 4.92 -28.51 -11.10
N LEU A 606 5.18 -27.26 -11.50
CA LEU A 606 5.32 -26.88 -12.91
C LEU A 606 6.62 -27.42 -13.54
N ALA A 607 7.72 -27.53 -12.80
CA ALA A 607 8.98 -28.04 -13.35
C ALA A 607 8.81 -29.49 -13.83
N LYS A 608 8.16 -30.35 -13.04
CA LYS A 608 7.85 -31.73 -13.45
C LYS A 608 7.01 -31.83 -14.72
N ARG A 609 6.11 -30.86 -14.94
CA ARG A 609 5.23 -30.79 -16.12
C ARG A 609 5.96 -30.27 -17.36
N THR A 610 7.10 -29.59 -17.22
CA THR A 610 7.94 -29.15 -18.34
C THR A 610 8.82 -30.25 -18.93
N VAL A 611 9.04 -31.36 -18.22
CA VAL A 611 9.94 -32.45 -18.65
C VAL A 611 9.28 -33.42 -19.64
N ARG A 612 7.94 -33.42 -19.75
CA ARG A 612 7.22 -34.40 -20.58
C ARG A 612 7.14 -33.98 -22.06
N PRO A 613 7.30 -34.91 -23.03
CA PRO A 613 7.57 -34.54 -24.42
C PRO A 613 6.34 -34.26 -25.31
N LYS A 614 5.09 -34.18 -24.81
CA LYS A 614 3.91 -33.97 -25.68
C LYS A 614 2.86 -32.97 -25.12
N PRO A 615 2.22 -32.15 -25.99
CA PRO A 615 1.33 -31.03 -25.60
C PRO A 615 -0.03 -31.48 -25.03
N PRO A 616 -0.82 -30.58 -24.36
CA PRO A 616 -0.71 -29.09 -24.41
C PRO A 616 -0.62 -28.28 -23.07
N VAL A 617 -0.47 -26.97 -23.29
CA VAL A 617 -0.42 -25.74 -22.45
C VAL A 617 0.86 -25.16 -21.91
N ILE A 618 1.91 -25.93 -21.64
CA ILE A 618 3.21 -25.29 -21.38
C ILE A 618 4.00 -25.10 -22.69
N HIS A 619 3.37 -24.54 -23.74
CA HIS A 619 4.12 -24.04 -24.91
C HIS A 619 5.08 -22.91 -24.52
N SER A 620 4.80 -22.21 -23.41
CA SER A 620 5.66 -21.16 -22.89
C SER A 620 7.06 -21.68 -22.53
N ASP A 621 7.20 -22.92 -22.06
CA ASP A 621 8.51 -23.48 -21.68
C ASP A 621 9.42 -23.75 -22.89
N GLN A 622 8.84 -23.94 -24.08
CA GLN A 622 9.57 -24.17 -25.33
C GLN A 622 10.04 -22.87 -26.00
N LEU A 623 9.59 -21.70 -25.51
CA LEU A 623 9.95 -20.40 -26.10
C LEU A 623 11.41 -20.01 -25.86
N LEU A 624 12.06 -20.64 -24.89
CA LEU A 624 13.43 -20.38 -24.51
C LEU A 624 14.20 -21.70 -24.38
N PRO A 625 15.49 -21.73 -24.76
CA PRO A 625 16.34 -22.91 -24.58
C PRO A 625 16.42 -23.33 -23.11
N CYS A 626 16.73 -24.61 -22.88
CA CYS A 626 16.90 -25.16 -21.54
C CYS A 626 18.12 -24.54 -20.84
N SER A 627 18.04 -24.41 -19.51
CA SER A 627 19.14 -23.97 -18.65
C SER A 627 19.26 -24.89 -17.44
N ARG A 628 20.42 -24.87 -16.77
CA ARG A 628 20.57 -25.52 -15.46
C ARG A 628 19.59 -24.91 -14.46
N ARG A 629 18.86 -25.75 -13.72
CA ARG A 629 17.89 -25.32 -12.71
C ARG A 629 18.62 -25.07 -11.37
N PRO A 630 18.30 -23.97 -10.67
CA PRO A 630 18.92 -23.67 -9.38
C PRO A 630 18.30 -24.53 -8.27
N ILE A 631 19.11 -24.81 -7.26
CA ILE A 631 18.70 -25.44 -6.02
C ILE A 631 18.17 -24.37 -5.06
N LEU A 632 17.11 -24.71 -4.33
CA LEU A 632 16.55 -23.82 -3.31
C LEU A 632 17.44 -23.81 -2.05
N LEU A 633 18.34 -22.83 -1.97
CA LEU A 633 19.23 -22.67 -0.81
C LEU A 633 18.53 -21.98 0.38
N PRO A 634 18.87 -22.37 1.64
CA PRO A 634 18.43 -21.64 2.82
C PRO A 634 19.11 -20.27 2.83
N ARG A 635 18.37 -19.22 3.18
CA ARG A 635 18.99 -17.91 3.39
C ARG A 635 19.90 -17.97 4.62
N ARG A 636 21.19 -17.75 4.42
CA ARG A 636 22.15 -17.48 5.49
C ARG A 636 22.00 -16.02 5.91
N PHE A 637 21.89 -15.81 7.22
CA PHE A 637 22.04 -14.49 7.84
C PHE A 637 23.37 -14.59 8.57
N GLY A 638 24.43 -14.01 7.99
CA GLY A 638 25.73 -13.98 8.66
C GLY A 638 25.72 -12.99 9.82
N ASP A 639 26.59 -13.23 10.81
CA ASP A 639 26.79 -12.35 11.96
C ASP A 639 27.45 -11.02 11.56
N ASP A 640 28.19 -11.02 10.46
CA ASP A 640 28.78 -9.81 9.90
C ASP A 640 27.82 -9.14 8.91
N GLN A 641 27.33 -7.96 9.29
CA GLN A 641 26.83 -7.01 8.30
C GLN A 641 28.00 -6.66 7.36
N ALA A 642 28.11 -7.39 6.26
CA ALA A 642 28.97 -7.01 5.15
C ALA A 642 28.64 -5.55 4.79
N LEU A 643 29.55 -4.62 5.14
CA LEU A 643 29.44 -3.22 4.75
C LEU A 643 29.10 -3.13 3.25
N PRO A 644 28.21 -2.20 2.85
CA PRO A 644 27.90 -1.97 1.44
C PRO A 644 29.19 -1.89 0.64
N LEU A 645 29.26 -2.67 -0.45
CA LEU A 645 30.45 -2.70 -1.32
C LEU A 645 30.77 -1.33 -1.92
N GLN A 646 29.77 -0.46 -2.03
CA GLN A 646 29.91 0.92 -2.46
C GLN A 646 29.39 1.86 -1.36
N THR A 647 30.27 2.66 -0.79
CA THR A 647 29.98 3.66 0.24
C THR A 647 30.20 5.10 -0.23
N ALA A 648 30.82 5.28 -1.40
CA ALA A 648 31.19 6.58 -1.96
C ALA A 648 30.91 6.67 -3.48
N PRO A 649 30.95 7.89 -4.06
CA PRO A 649 30.94 8.09 -5.51
C PRO A 649 32.09 7.34 -6.20
N LYS A 650 31.94 7.05 -7.50
CA LYS A 650 32.92 6.26 -8.27
C LYS A 650 34.33 6.86 -8.24
N ASP A 651 34.46 8.17 -8.41
CA ASP A 651 35.77 8.84 -8.48
C ASP A 651 36.51 8.78 -7.14
N GLN A 652 35.79 9.00 -6.04
CA GLN A 652 36.32 8.88 -4.69
C GLN A 652 36.70 7.43 -4.38
N SER A 653 35.84 6.47 -4.73
CA SER A 653 36.12 5.04 -4.56
C SER A 653 37.38 4.60 -5.34
N ALA A 654 37.62 5.18 -6.52
CA ALA A 654 38.82 4.92 -7.31
C ALA A 654 40.08 5.49 -6.65
N ALA A 655 40.00 6.69 -6.07
CA ALA A 655 41.10 7.31 -5.32
C ALA A 655 41.44 6.48 -4.07
N ASP A 656 40.44 6.10 -3.28
CA ASP A 656 40.60 5.28 -2.08
C ASP A 656 41.21 3.91 -2.42
N PHE A 657 40.80 3.31 -3.54
CA PHE A 657 41.37 2.04 -4.01
C PHE A 657 42.86 2.17 -4.38
N ARG A 658 43.27 3.27 -5.02
CA ARG A 658 44.69 3.51 -5.35
C ARG A 658 45.55 3.69 -4.10
N ILE A 659 45.01 4.38 -3.08
CA ILE A 659 45.68 4.53 -1.78
C ILE A 659 45.82 3.16 -1.12
N TRP A 660 44.73 2.38 -1.09
CA TRP A 660 44.75 1.02 -0.55
C TRP A 660 45.77 0.13 -1.26
N LEU A 661 45.83 0.15 -2.60
CA LEU A 661 46.76 -0.67 -3.39
C LEU A 661 48.23 -0.43 -3.01
N ARG A 662 48.60 0.80 -2.64
CA ARG A 662 49.96 1.15 -2.16
C ARG A 662 50.25 0.64 -0.75
N SER A 663 49.21 0.35 0.03
CA SER A 663 49.31 -0.15 1.42
C SER A 663 49.15 -1.69 1.52
N VAL A 664 48.96 -2.38 0.41
CA VAL A 664 48.74 -3.84 0.39
C VAL A 664 50.04 -4.57 0.81
N PRO A 665 49.99 -5.56 1.73
CA PRO A 665 51.17 -6.31 2.13
C PRO A 665 51.82 -7.07 0.96
N PRO A 666 53.16 -7.25 0.93
CA PRO A 666 53.90 -7.84 -0.20
C PRO A 666 53.49 -9.27 -0.60
N HIS A 667 52.83 -10.00 0.31
CA HIS A 667 52.42 -11.40 0.12
C HIS A 667 50.92 -11.54 -0.20
N THR A 668 50.25 -10.43 -0.55
CA THR A 668 48.84 -10.43 -0.96
C THR A 668 48.73 -10.49 -2.48
N LEU A 669 47.98 -11.46 -2.99
CA LEU A 669 47.63 -11.52 -4.41
C LEU A 669 46.35 -10.74 -4.67
N VAL A 670 46.39 -9.81 -5.63
CA VAL A 670 45.21 -9.07 -6.09
C VAL A 670 44.81 -9.62 -7.46
N VAL A 671 43.61 -10.19 -7.52
CA VAL A 671 43.01 -10.76 -8.73
C VAL A 671 42.00 -9.75 -9.27
N TYR A 672 42.14 -9.33 -10.52
CA TYR A 672 41.15 -8.49 -11.21
C TYR A 672 40.33 -9.35 -12.15
N SER A 673 39.00 -9.22 -12.09
CA SER A 673 38.11 -9.99 -12.94
C SER A 673 37.05 -9.11 -13.60
N ASP A 674 36.98 -9.19 -14.93
CA ASP A 674 35.94 -8.56 -15.75
C ASP A 674 35.06 -9.60 -16.47
N GLY A 675 35.45 -10.89 -16.41
CA GLY A 675 34.71 -12.02 -16.99
C GLY A 675 34.62 -12.00 -18.52
N SER A 676 35.17 -13.01 -19.21
CA SER A 676 34.97 -13.15 -20.66
C SER A 676 33.71 -13.96 -21.00
N LEU A 677 33.16 -13.76 -22.21
CA LEU A 677 32.16 -14.65 -22.81
C LEU A 677 32.78 -16.05 -22.96
N SER A 678 32.53 -16.92 -21.97
CA SER A 678 33.02 -18.29 -21.98
C SER A 678 32.21 -19.18 -22.94
N SER A 679 32.62 -20.44 -23.11
CA SER A 679 31.92 -21.47 -23.89
C SER A 679 30.44 -21.66 -23.56
N ASP A 680 29.99 -21.23 -22.37
CA ASP A 680 28.58 -21.18 -21.99
C ASP A 680 28.07 -19.77 -22.31
N ALA A 681 26.92 -19.63 -22.98
CA ALA A 681 26.26 -18.36 -23.33
C ALA A 681 25.89 -17.51 -22.09
N ALA A 682 26.91 -17.00 -21.42
CA ALA A 682 26.90 -16.29 -20.15
C ALA A 682 26.99 -14.79 -20.42
N VAL A 683 26.21 -14.01 -19.68
CA VAL A 683 26.09 -12.56 -19.89
C VAL A 683 26.66 -11.81 -18.69
N GLY A 684 27.65 -10.94 -18.92
CA GLY A 684 28.18 -9.94 -17.97
C GLY A 684 28.30 -10.48 -16.55
N PHE A 685 27.27 -10.29 -15.73
CA PHE A 685 27.10 -10.88 -14.39
C PHE A 685 27.57 -12.34 -14.23
N ASP A 686 27.17 -13.25 -15.13
CA ASP A 686 27.56 -14.67 -15.04
C ASP A 686 29.02 -14.88 -15.43
N ALA A 687 29.48 -14.14 -16.45
CA ALA A 687 30.86 -14.18 -16.92
C ALA A 687 31.82 -13.68 -15.85
N GLU A 688 31.45 -12.62 -15.14
CA GLU A 688 32.21 -12.06 -14.02
C GLU A 688 32.32 -13.02 -12.84
N ALA A 689 31.23 -13.70 -12.48
CA ALA A 689 31.27 -14.72 -11.43
C ALA A 689 32.22 -15.86 -11.80
N LYS A 690 32.20 -16.30 -13.07
CA LYS A 690 33.08 -17.35 -13.58
C LYS A 690 34.53 -16.87 -13.64
N GLY A 691 34.76 -15.64 -14.09
CA GLY A 691 36.08 -15.00 -14.07
C GLY A 691 36.66 -14.89 -12.66
N ALA A 692 35.84 -14.59 -11.65
CA ALA A 692 36.26 -14.55 -10.26
C ALA A 692 36.66 -15.94 -9.74
N LEU A 693 35.90 -16.99 -10.12
CA LEU A 693 36.22 -18.37 -9.77
C LEU A 693 37.54 -18.84 -10.38
N GLU A 694 37.74 -18.64 -11.68
CA GLU A 694 38.99 -19.04 -12.33
C GLU A 694 40.18 -18.20 -11.82
N GLY A 695 39.97 -16.90 -11.58
CA GLY A 695 40.98 -16.03 -10.99
C GLY A 695 41.38 -16.49 -9.57
N LEU A 696 40.41 -16.93 -8.76
CA LEU A 696 40.70 -17.51 -7.44
C LEU A 696 41.44 -18.84 -7.56
N ARG A 697 41.04 -19.76 -8.44
CA ARG A 697 41.75 -21.02 -8.67
C ARG A 697 43.19 -20.80 -9.11
N ALA A 698 43.41 -19.86 -10.02
CA ALA A 698 44.75 -19.48 -10.48
C ALA A 698 45.59 -18.84 -9.37
N ALA A 699 44.97 -18.04 -8.49
CA ALA A 699 45.68 -17.48 -7.33
C ALA A 699 46.08 -18.57 -6.32
N LEU A 700 45.21 -19.56 -6.09
CA LEU A 700 45.45 -20.66 -5.16
C LEU A 700 46.46 -21.70 -5.67
N SER A 701 46.70 -21.78 -6.98
CA SER A 701 47.75 -22.65 -7.54
C SER A 701 49.17 -22.09 -7.39
N LEU A 702 49.30 -20.82 -6.98
CA LEU A 702 50.60 -20.18 -6.77
C LEU A 702 51.14 -20.47 -5.35
N PRO A 703 52.39 -20.94 -5.21
CA PRO A 703 52.96 -21.40 -3.93
C PRO A 703 53.22 -20.31 -2.87
N ARG A 704 52.77 -19.06 -3.08
CA ARG A 704 53.04 -17.88 -2.23
C ARG A 704 51.80 -17.15 -1.70
N SER A 705 50.59 -17.68 -1.90
CA SER A 705 49.36 -16.97 -1.53
C SER A 705 49.06 -17.06 -0.01
N GLN A 706 49.41 -16.03 0.77
CA GLN A 706 48.95 -15.91 2.17
C GLN A 706 47.60 -15.20 2.28
N ARG A 707 47.31 -14.28 1.34
CA ARG A 707 46.04 -13.55 1.26
C ARG A 707 45.68 -13.31 -0.20
N VAL A 708 44.41 -13.53 -0.55
CA VAL A 708 43.90 -13.31 -1.91
C VAL A 708 42.79 -12.27 -1.85
N VAL A 709 42.87 -11.23 -2.68
CA VAL A 709 41.83 -10.21 -2.83
C VAL A 709 41.30 -10.25 -4.26
N VAL A 710 40.04 -10.62 -4.43
CA VAL A 710 39.35 -10.68 -5.72
C VAL A 710 38.57 -9.38 -5.94
N CYS A 711 38.98 -8.61 -6.94
CA CYS A 711 38.41 -7.33 -7.33
C CYS A 711 37.49 -7.50 -8.55
N LEU A 712 36.25 -7.00 -8.42
CA LEU A 712 35.22 -7.04 -9.46
C LEU A 712 34.59 -5.66 -9.62
N ASP A 713 34.16 -5.32 -10.83
CA ASP A 713 33.50 -4.04 -11.08
C ASP A 713 31.96 -4.10 -11.11
N ASN A 714 31.37 -5.31 -11.14
CA ASN A 714 29.95 -5.52 -10.89
C ASN A 714 29.65 -5.81 -9.43
N ILE A 715 29.05 -4.80 -8.81
CA ILE A 715 28.63 -4.86 -7.42
C ILE A 715 27.65 -6.02 -7.15
N ALA A 716 26.82 -6.42 -8.12
CA ALA A 716 25.87 -7.50 -7.91
C ALA A 716 26.57 -8.86 -7.83
N ALA A 717 27.54 -9.12 -8.71
CA ALA A 717 28.32 -10.35 -8.70
C ALA A 717 29.16 -10.45 -7.42
N ALA A 718 29.87 -9.36 -7.07
CA ALA A 718 30.64 -9.27 -5.83
C ALA A 718 29.78 -9.46 -4.56
N THR A 719 28.56 -8.93 -4.54
CA THR A 719 27.61 -9.14 -3.43
C THR A 719 27.21 -10.61 -3.31
N CYS A 720 26.95 -11.29 -4.44
CA CYS A 720 26.60 -12.71 -4.44
C CYS A 720 27.75 -13.61 -4.00
N LEU A 721 29.00 -13.28 -4.37
CA LEU A 721 30.19 -14.02 -3.92
C LEU A 721 30.40 -13.92 -2.40
N ARG A 722 30.20 -12.73 -1.81
CA ARG A 722 30.28 -12.51 -0.35
C ARG A 722 29.10 -13.09 0.44
N GLY A 723 27.98 -13.34 -0.23
CA GLY A 723 26.69 -13.55 0.43
C GLY A 723 25.92 -14.73 -0.13
N MET A 724 24.66 -14.50 -0.50
CA MET A 724 23.81 -15.55 -1.04
C MET A 724 24.10 -15.75 -2.55
N PRO A 725 24.40 -16.99 -2.97
CA PRO A 725 24.53 -17.33 -4.39
C PRO A 725 23.30 -16.91 -5.21
N ALA A 726 23.53 -16.40 -6.41
CA ALA A 726 22.45 -16.10 -7.34
C ALA A 726 21.82 -17.38 -7.90
N ASP A 727 20.58 -17.28 -8.40
CA ASP A 727 19.94 -18.39 -9.12
C ASP A 727 20.69 -18.73 -10.43
N SER A 728 21.27 -17.72 -11.08
CA SER A 728 22.04 -17.91 -12.32
C SER A 728 23.47 -18.29 -11.97
N SER A 729 24.03 -19.29 -12.66
CA SER A 729 25.39 -19.81 -12.42
C SER A 729 25.64 -20.14 -10.95
N GLN A 730 24.61 -20.67 -10.26
CA GLN A 730 24.60 -20.90 -8.82
C GLN A 730 25.74 -21.82 -8.36
N ASP A 731 26.09 -22.80 -9.20
CA ASP A 731 27.24 -23.70 -9.05
C ASP A 731 28.56 -22.94 -8.96
N VAL A 732 28.78 -21.96 -9.84
CA VAL A 732 29.99 -21.11 -9.84
C VAL A 732 30.14 -20.34 -8.53
N PHE A 733 29.05 -19.73 -8.04
CA PHE A 733 29.06 -19.01 -6.76
C PHE A 733 29.34 -19.93 -5.57
N LEU A 734 28.70 -21.10 -5.53
CA LEU A 734 28.88 -22.08 -4.46
C LEU A 734 30.32 -22.61 -4.43
N GLU A 735 30.90 -22.88 -5.59
CA GLU A 735 32.26 -23.36 -5.70
C GLU A 735 33.27 -22.28 -5.28
N PHE A 736 33.09 -21.04 -5.73
CA PHE A 736 33.93 -19.92 -5.29
C PHE A 736 33.90 -19.79 -3.76
N GLN A 737 32.71 -19.85 -3.16
CA GLN A 737 32.54 -19.74 -1.72
C GLN A 737 33.21 -20.91 -0.98
N ALA A 738 33.12 -22.13 -1.51
CA ALA A 738 33.79 -23.29 -0.94
C ALA A 738 35.32 -23.12 -0.96
N LEU A 739 35.89 -22.68 -2.09
CA LEU A 739 37.32 -22.42 -2.22
C LEU A 739 37.79 -21.27 -1.31
N ALA A 740 37.04 -20.17 -1.27
CA ALA A 740 37.34 -19.03 -0.41
C ALA A 740 37.30 -19.41 1.08
N THR A 741 36.33 -20.23 1.48
CA THR A 741 36.21 -20.74 2.86
C THR A 741 37.35 -21.71 3.18
N ALA A 742 37.71 -22.60 2.27
CA ALA A 742 38.81 -23.55 2.46
C ALA A 742 40.18 -22.85 2.59
N HIS A 743 40.38 -21.76 1.85
CA HIS A 743 41.60 -20.95 1.95
C HIS A 743 41.65 -20.09 3.23
N GLY A 744 40.49 -19.60 3.71
CA GLY A 744 40.39 -18.84 4.97
C GLY A 744 40.91 -17.39 4.93
N ALA A 745 41.68 -17.00 3.92
CA ALA A 745 42.24 -15.65 3.76
C ALA A 745 41.90 -15.02 2.39
N THR A 746 40.66 -15.20 1.93
CA THR A 746 40.14 -14.65 0.67
C THR A 746 39.16 -13.51 0.93
N GLU A 747 39.39 -12.36 0.30
CA GLU A 747 38.53 -11.18 0.38
C GLU A 747 37.95 -10.84 -1.00
N VAL A 748 36.69 -10.44 -1.06
CA VAL A 748 36.05 -9.93 -2.29
C VAL A 748 35.81 -8.43 -2.16
N ARG A 749 36.30 -7.67 -3.12
CA ARG A 749 36.20 -6.21 -3.14
C ARG A 749 35.56 -5.72 -4.44
N TRP A 750 34.73 -4.68 -4.33
CA TRP A 750 34.20 -3.98 -5.50
C TRP A 750 35.13 -2.84 -5.89
N ILE A 751 35.29 -2.61 -7.19
CA ILE A 751 36.02 -1.48 -7.76
C ILE A 751 35.19 -0.77 -8.84
N PRO A 752 35.32 0.56 -9.00
CA PRO A 752 34.58 1.27 -10.02
C PRO A 752 35.15 1.01 -11.43
N GLY A 753 34.34 0.43 -12.31
CA GLY A 753 34.70 0.25 -13.72
C GLY A 753 34.88 1.58 -14.49
N HIS A 754 35.74 1.56 -15.52
CA HIS A 754 36.12 2.69 -16.39
C HIS A 754 36.73 3.90 -15.67
N THR A 755 37.57 3.65 -14.66
CA THR A 755 38.23 4.71 -13.86
C THR A 755 39.75 4.70 -13.96
N SER A 756 40.32 4.01 -14.96
CA SER A 756 41.77 3.93 -15.18
C SER A 756 42.51 3.28 -14.00
N ILE A 757 41.97 2.17 -13.50
CA ILE A 757 42.65 1.28 -12.56
C ILE A 757 43.41 0.25 -13.41
N PRO A 758 44.77 0.25 -13.44
CA PRO A 758 45.53 -0.51 -14.43
C PRO A 758 45.17 -2.00 -14.52
N GLY A 759 45.04 -2.68 -13.38
CA GLY A 759 44.67 -4.10 -13.35
C GLY A 759 43.24 -4.38 -13.82
N ASN A 760 42.30 -3.46 -13.59
CA ASN A 760 40.92 -3.60 -14.07
C ASN A 760 40.81 -3.35 -15.57
N GLU A 761 41.45 -2.28 -16.07
CA GLU A 761 41.46 -1.98 -17.50
C GLU A 761 42.15 -3.10 -18.30
N GLN A 762 43.18 -3.72 -17.72
CA GLN A 762 43.83 -4.88 -18.33
C GLN A 762 42.92 -6.11 -18.32
N ALA A 763 42.20 -6.37 -17.22
CA ALA A 763 41.21 -7.45 -17.17
C ALA A 763 40.08 -7.24 -18.19
N ASP A 764 39.56 -6.02 -18.33
CA ASP A 764 38.53 -5.63 -19.31
C ASP A 764 39.03 -5.77 -20.76
N ALA A 765 40.26 -5.31 -21.03
CA ALA A 765 40.89 -5.49 -22.35
C ALA A 765 41.06 -6.98 -22.70
N LEU A 766 41.50 -7.81 -21.75
CA LEU A 766 41.65 -9.26 -21.95
C LEU A 766 40.30 -9.96 -22.11
N ALA A 767 39.28 -9.56 -21.34
CA ALA A 767 37.94 -10.10 -21.45
C ALA A 767 37.31 -9.78 -22.82
N LYS A 768 37.48 -8.54 -23.31
CA LYS A 768 37.09 -8.12 -24.66
C LYS A 768 37.85 -8.84 -25.76
N ALA A 769 39.15 -9.04 -25.60
CA ALA A 769 39.96 -9.80 -26.55
C ALA A 769 39.57 -11.29 -26.62
N GLY A 770 39.10 -11.85 -25.49
CA GLY A 770 38.65 -13.25 -25.38
C GLY A 770 37.23 -13.52 -25.90
N THR A 771 36.56 -12.54 -26.54
CA THR A 771 35.18 -12.70 -27.02
C THR A 771 35.13 -13.63 -28.25
N SER A 772 34.88 -14.92 -28.04
CA SER A 772 34.66 -15.88 -29.14
C SER A 772 33.17 -15.99 -29.49
N PRO A 773 32.80 -16.31 -30.75
CA PRO A 773 31.42 -16.65 -31.09
C PRO A 773 30.94 -17.87 -30.30
N GLU A 774 29.67 -17.87 -29.89
CA GLU A 774 29.10 -18.94 -29.07
C GLU A 774 29.27 -20.32 -29.75
N PRO A 775 29.80 -21.33 -29.05
CA PRO A 775 29.89 -22.67 -29.61
C PRO A 775 28.47 -23.25 -29.79
N ALA A 776 28.24 -23.87 -30.95
CA ALA A 776 26.96 -24.51 -31.26
C ALA A 776 26.63 -25.61 -30.25
N GLY A 777 25.66 -25.38 -29.36
CA GLY A 777 25.23 -26.33 -28.33
C GLY A 777 25.46 -25.90 -26.87
N ALA A 778 26.02 -24.71 -26.62
CA ALA A 778 26.16 -24.17 -25.28
C ALA A 778 24.81 -24.03 -24.54
N VAL A 779 24.74 -24.49 -23.29
CA VAL A 779 23.54 -24.34 -22.44
C VAL A 779 23.51 -22.91 -21.89
N PRO A 780 22.50 -22.09 -22.23
CA PRO A 780 22.47 -20.70 -21.79
C PRO A 780 22.22 -20.54 -20.29
N THR A 781 22.76 -19.45 -19.73
CA THR A 781 22.54 -19.12 -18.32
C THR A 781 21.15 -18.52 -18.08
N LEU A 782 20.68 -18.54 -16.83
CA LEU A 782 19.39 -17.93 -16.48
C LEU A 782 19.40 -16.41 -16.68
N ALA A 783 20.52 -15.72 -16.49
CA ALA A 783 20.61 -14.29 -16.76
C ALA A 783 20.49 -13.99 -18.26
N TYR A 784 21.10 -14.82 -19.12
CA TYR A 784 20.91 -14.76 -20.57
C TYR A 784 19.43 -14.90 -20.94
N LEU A 785 18.77 -15.95 -20.45
CA LEU A 785 17.34 -16.20 -20.71
C LEU A 785 16.46 -15.03 -20.26
N ARG A 786 16.73 -14.46 -19.08
CA ARG A 786 16.01 -13.28 -18.54
C ARG A 786 16.23 -12.04 -19.42
N ARG A 787 17.46 -11.83 -19.91
CA ARG A 787 17.80 -10.74 -20.83
C ARG A 787 17.09 -10.91 -22.17
N ALA A 788 17.15 -12.09 -22.77
CA ALA A 788 16.48 -12.43 -24.02
C ALA A 788 14.95 -12.20 -23.93
N ALA A 789 14.33 -12.67 -22.85
CA ALA A 789 12.91 -12.44 -22.56
C ALA A 789 12.55 -10.95 -22.41
N GLY A 790 13.49 -10.12 -21.93
CA GLY A 790 13.32 -8.67 -21.80
C GLY A 790 13.52 -7.87 -23.09
N GLN A 791 14.27 -8.41 -24.07
CA GLN A 791 14.63 -7.71 -25.30
C GLN A 791 13.69 -7.98 -26.48
N GLN A 792 13.14 -9.19 -26.61
CA GLN A 792 12.27 -9.55 -27.74
C GLN A 792 11.01 -8.69 -27.95
N PRO A 793 10.29 -8.16 -26.93
CA PRO A 793 9.11 -7.33 -27.20
C PRO A 793 9.43 -5.97 -27.87
N LYS A 794 10.71 -5.60 -28.05
CA LYS A 794 11.11 -4.34 -28.71
C LYS A 794 11.27 -4.44 -30.22
N VAL A 795 11.30 -5.63 -30.82
CA VAL A 795 11.72 -5.81 -32.23
C VAL A 795 10.56 -5.87 -33.24
N GLN A 796 9.29 -5.92 -32.82
CA GLN A 796 8.15 -6.03 -33.75
C GLN A 796 7.36 -4.72 -33.87
N LEU A 797 7.89 -3.77 -34.65
CA LEU A 797 7.14 -2.69 -35.30
C LEU A 797 7.83 -2.36 -36.64
N LYS A 798 7.54 -3.13 -37.70
CA LYS A 798 7.57 -2.57 -39.06
C LYS A 798 6.15 -2.12 -39.41
N PRO A 799 5.94 -0.89 -39.90
CA PRO A 799 4.63 -0.42 -40.32
C PRO A 799 4.25 -1.09 -41.63
N GLY A 800 3.14 -1.84 -41.64
CA GLY A 800 2.57 -2.43 -42.86
C GLY A 800 3.29 -3.69 -43.34
N GLY A 801 2.93 -4.85 -42.80
CA GLY A 801 3.33 -6.15 -43.33
C GLY A 801 2.70 -7.27 -42.53
N LYS A 802 2.13 -8.27 -43.21
CA LYS A 802 1.54 -9.48 -42.60
C LYS A 802 2.52 -10.14 -41.62
N PRO A 803 2.04 -10.81 -40.55
CA PRO A 803 2.92 -11.52 -39.63
C PRO A 803 3.70 -12.59 -40.39
N LEU A 804 5.04 -12.56 -40.29
CA LEU A 804 5.92 -13.61 -40.79
C LEU A 804 5.71 -14.87 -39.94
N HIS A 805 5.36 -15.97 -40.60
CA HIS A 805 5.38 -17.31 -40.02
C HIS A 805 6.82 -17.67 -39.61
N PRO A 806 7.05 -18.24 -38.42
CA PRO A 806 8.31 -18.91 -38.12
C PRO A 806 8.26 -20.30 -38.78
N ASN A 807 8.63 -20.39 -40.04
CA ASN A 807 8.96 -21.67 -40.69
C ASN A 807 10.11 -21.44 -41.66
N SER A 808 11.31 -21.81 -41.24
CA SER A 808 12.30 -22.38 -42.15
C SER A 808 13.19 -23.31 -41.32
N THR A 809 12.78 -24.57 -41.30
CA THR A 809 13.68 -25.72 -41.28
C THR A 809 14.89 -25.42 -42.17
N SER A 810 16.07 -25.34 -41.57
CA SER A 810 17.33 -25.51 -42.29
C SER A 810 17.39 -26.97 -42.74
N HIS A 811 17.01 -27.22 -44.00
CA HIS A 811 17.41 -28.44 -44.67
C HIS A 811 18.94 -28.42 -44.79
N CYS A 812 19.56 -29.46 -44.23
CA CYS A 812 20.90 -29.88 -44.62
C CYS A 812 20.88 -30.25 -46.11
N THR A 813 21.81 -29.68 -46.85
CA THR A 813 22.58 -30.36 -47.89
C THR A 813 24.04 -30.12 -47.57
#